data_AF-A0A1H5X3S9-F1
#
_entry.id   AF-A0A1H5X3S9-F1
#
_cell.length_a   1.000
_cell.length_b   1.000
_cell.length_c   1.000
_cell.angle_alpha   90.00
_cell.angle_beta   90.00
_cell.angle_gamma   90.00
#
_symmetry.space_group_name_H-M   'P 1'
#
loop_
_entity.id
_entity.type
_entity.pdbx_description
1 polymer ?
#
loop_
_entity_poly.entity_id
_entity_poly.type
_entity_poly.pdbx_seq_one_letter_code
_entity_poly.pdbx_strand_id
1 'polypeptide(L)'
;MFNIEGRLIKSKRLLCLIFTLIFVLTTLVTSVGQASAVGVLGAENDNDNNNTSDETYSITTDYEPVDGEDNSYIVTIKCKPDNYLDRIHCHLTVNMDRHFKCVEESILVDCDDSSTFDMSYYPNGQGYEFCLGDLNSEVTVKFKAVADKASLSEKPTNESLYITQTSYFQIFADWPRSIKIPAIGPVNKRNVVINYYKDKVDDSVDENGNYLYYLGSDTEHFINQEVGSAIKKEDVPNKNTFIPDGYKENAEFATEFDENDEFIVSANGDENVINLVYKEKESYPYSVLYYKDSESDENLLKDISVIGEAEYDSEIPFNLEDAATLIEKFRPVGYTGRYSITYDAEHYTGRIQSFKNGLYNKVKIVYTKGVYPYKIVYYKDSISDGNKLKVVAYDDDSRVLEKEYLSVVPFSEVNKNLSQPEGYNEGVIIEESDTNTGLTITEKDNVINVLYTKKILPYTVNYYVEGEDEPFKTEEGEAEYESEIPYVDKTTDLGEEYEDILKGYDLDGDVEKLNEKGIVTTDPETNVINVTFKLKDVEYLVEYYKEVLDPETKEIKQEKISSYDGVSKYGNEFAYSEDDTQLDDENIINVLVNKEHPGDDYEDLAQKLLAPEKLGLTKEENTVKILYKLIVPEEIAADEDEVKPEEIAADEDEVKPEEVAADEEVIKPLVIEQEVAADSAEVNTADINAIAIRLLCVLMLGSILLVATVILNNKKKSL
;
A
#
# COMPACT_ATOMS: atom_id res chain seq x y z
N MET A 1 40.72 18.16 21.64
CA MET A 1 41.15 18.43 23.02
C MET A 1 41.04 17.11 23.78
N PHE A 2 42.13 16.67 24.40
CA PHE A 2 42.36 15.41 25.11
C PHE A 2 42.50 14.10 24.31
N ASN A 3 43.78 13.80 24.10
CA ASN A 3 44.44 12.52 23.86
C ASN A 3 44.51 11.74 25.18
N ILE A 4 44.17 10.44 25.23
CA ILE A 4 44.76 9.48 26.17
C ILE A 4 44.91 8.11 25.48
N GLU A 5 46.14 7.62 25.58
CA GLU A 5 46.68 6.35 25.11
C GLU A 5 46.10 5.13 25.86
N GLY A 6 46.12 3.97 25.21
CA GLY A 6 45.82 2.68 25.87
C GLY A 6 46.32 1.48 25.07
N ARG A 7 47.64 1.26 25.08
CA ARG A 7 48.28 -0.01 24.67
C ARG A 7 47.79 -1.17 25.56
N LEU A 8 47.47 -2.32 24.95
CA LEU A 8 47.53 -3.63 25.62
C LEU A 8 48.01 -4.69 24.62
N ILE A 9 49.28 -5.07 24.77
CA ILE A 9 49.90 -6.28 24.21
C ILE A 9 50.00 -7.28 25.37
N LYS A 10 49.85 -8.58 25.04
CA LYS A 10 50.15 -9.80 25.82
C LYS A 10 48.96 -10.29 26.69
N SER A 11 48.54 -11.55 26.70
CA SER A 11 49.12 -12.79 26.17
C SER A 11 48.01 -13.84 25.96
N LYS A 12 47.93 -14.47 24.78
CA LYS A 12 47.12 -15.69 24.54
C LYS A 12 47.95 -16.99 24.64
N ARG A 13 49.23 -16.88 25.01
CA ARG A 13 50.16 -18.03 25.14
C ARG A 13 50.41 -18.48 26.59
N LEU A 14 49.82 -17.83 27.59
CA LEU A 14 49.92 -18.26 28.99
C LEU A 14 48.70 -19.08 29.45
N LEU A 15 47.53 -18.91 28.81
CA LEU A 15 46.31 -19.65 29.19
C LEU A 15 46.29 -21.09 28.64
N CYS A 16 46.94 -21.32 27.50
CA CYS A 16 47.07 -22.66 26.91
C CYS A 16 48.03 -23.54 27.74
N LEU A 17 49.07 -22.96 28.36
CA LEU A 17 50.02 -23.70 29.20
C LEU A 17 49.47 -24.02 30.61
N ILE A 18 48.46 -23.28 31.08
CA ILE A 18 47.80 -23.52 32.38
C ILE A 18 46.71 -24.60 32.23
N PHE A 19 46.03 -24.70 31.08
CA PHE A 19 45.06 -25.77 30.84
C PHE A 19 45.71 -27.14 30.58
N THR A 20 46.88 -27.19 29.92
CA THR A 20 47.63 -28.46 29.75
C THR A 20 48.25 -28.95 31.07
N LEU A 21 48.57 -28.05 32.01
CA LEU A 21 49.12 -28.43 33.32
C LEU A 21 48.03 -28.84 34.34
N ILE A 22 46.78 -28.45 34.12
CA ILE A 22 45.63 -28.84 34.96
C ILE A 22 45.04 -30.18 34.49
N PHE A 23 45.07 -30.48 33.18
CA PHE A 23 44.58 -31.77 32.66
C PHE A 23 45.51 -32.96 32.94
N VAL A 24 46.82 -32.71 33.16
CA VAL A 24 47.81 -33.73 33.52
C VAL A 24 47.83 -34.05 35.02
N LEU A 25 47.05 -33.35 35.86
CA LEU A 25 47.05 -33.55 37.33
C LEU A 25 45.72 -34.05 37.93
N THR A 26 44.68 -34.30 37.12
CA THR A 26 43.36 -34.73 37.61
C THR A 26 42.90 -36.11 37.14
N THR A 27 43.76 -36.90 36.48
CA THR A 27 43.49 -38.32 36.15
C THR A 27 44.18 -39.32 37.10
N LEU A 28 44.62 -38.88 38.27
CA LEU A 28 44.83 -39.78 39.41
C LEU A 28 43.69 -39.59 40.42
N VAL A 29 43.02 -40.70 40.74
CA VAL A 29 41.95 -40.86 41.72
C VAL A 29 40.54 -40.60 41.17
N THR A 30 39.97 -41.60 40.49
CA THR A 30 38.63 -42.15 40.78
C THR A 30 38.31 -43.34 39.87
N SER A 31 38.76 -44.53 40.27
CA SER A 31 38.08 -45.81 39.98
C SER A 31 38.55 -46.85 40.99
N VAL A 32 37.97 -46.83 42.18
CA VAL A 32 37.96 -48.00 43.07
C VAL A 32 36.91 -48.94 42.50
N GLY A 33 37.33 -49.76 41.54
CA GLY A 33 36.51 -50.77 40.88
C GLY A 33 37.30 -52.07 40.89
N GLN A 34 36.87 -52.98 41.76
CA GLN A 34 37.20 -54.40 41.87
C GLN A 34 38.55 -54.85 41.25
N ALA A 35 39.54 -55.03 42.12
CA ALA A 35 40.69 -55.87 41.83
C ALA A 35 40.20 -57.29 41.55
N SER A 36 40.06 -57.62 40.27
CA SER A 36 39.98 -59.00 39.79
C SER A 36 41.22 -59.73 40.27
N ALA A 37 41.02 -60.92 40.82
CA ALA A 37 42.05 -61.73 41.42
C ALA A 37 43.32 -61.76 40.56
N VAL A 38 44.46 -61.41 41.17
CA VAL A 38 45.77 -61.84 40.69
C VAL A 38 45.73 -63.36 40.68
N GLY A 39 45.42 -63.93 39.52
CA GLY A 39 45.65 -65.32 39.25
C GLY A 39 47.15 -65.54 39.24
N VAL A 40 47.76 -65.70 40.40
CA VAL A 40 48.98 -66.51 40.51
C VAL A 40 48.54 -67.91 40.12
N LEU A 41 48.57 -68.21 38.82
CA LEU A 41 48.59 -69.58 38.35
C LEU A 41 49.93 -70.16 38.84
N GLY A 42 49.91 -70.70 40.06
CA GLY A 42 50.86 -71.71 40.47
C GLY A 42 50.64 -72.91 39.55
N ALA A 43 51.35 -72.90 38.42
CA ALA A 43 51.47 -74.09 37.60
C ALA A 43 52.16 -75.15 38.46
N GLU A 44 51.45 -76.23 38.75
CA GLU A 44 52.02 -77.45 39.30
C GLU A 44 53.18 -77.89 38.39
N ASN A 45 54.38 -77.88 38.98
CA ASN A 45 55.60 -78.32 38.36
C ASN A 45 55.61 -79.87 38.40
N ASP A 46 54.90 -80.50 37.48
CA ASP A 46 55.04 -81.94 37.22
C ASP A 46 56.31 -82.19 36.41
N ASN A 47 57.44 -82.37 37.10
CA ASN A 47 58.31 -83.55 37.04
C ASN A 47 59.75 -83.27 37.53
N ASP A 48 60.15 -84.07 38.52
CA ASP A 48 61.47 -84.70 38.67
C ASP A 48 62.72 -83.89 38.31
N ASN A 49 63.26 -83.16 39.30
CA ASN A 49 64.54 -83.54 39.91
C ASN A 49 64.89 -82.62 41.08
N ASN A 50 65.22 -83.24 42.21
CA ASN A 50 65.89 -82.62 43.35
C ASN A 50 67.17 -81.88 42.91
N ASN A 51 67.18 -80.55 43.01
CA ASN A 51 68.37 -79.82 43.43
C ASN A 51 68.01 -78.39 43.90
N THR A 52 68.25 -78.15 45.19
CA THR A 52 68.61 -76.88 45.84
C THR A 52 68.13 -75.57 45.19
N SER A 53 67.24 -74.88 45.92
CA SER A 53 66.91 -73.46 45.78
C SER A 53 68.15 -72.56 45.91
N ASP A 54 68.76 -72.24 44.77
CA ASP A 54 69.57 -71.04 44.56
C ASP A 54 68.83 -70.21 43.51
N GLU A 55 67.81 -69.46 43.95
CA GLU A 55 67.14 -68.45 43.12
C GLU A 55 68.17 -67.37 42.81
N THR A 56 68.73 -67.45 41.61
CA THR A 56 69.79 -66.57 41.12
C THR A 56 69.23 -65.53 40.15
N TYR A 57 67.92 -65.57 39.86
CA TYR A 57 67.22 -64.75 38.88
C TYR A 57 65.71 -64.71 39.17
N SER A 58 65.04 -63.64 38.76
CA SER A 58 63.58 -63.57 38.66
C SER A 58 63.14 -63.19 37.25
N ILE A 59 62.12 -63.87 36.75
CA ILE A 59 61.46 -63.54 35.48
C ILE A 59 60.00 -63.27 35.78
N THR A 60 59.51 -62.09 35.36
CA THR A 60 58.09 -61.77 35.41
C THR A 60 57.60 -61.43 34.02
N THR A 61 56.40 -61.91 33.69
CA THR A 61 55.73 -61.62 32.43
C THR A 61 54.39 -60.99 32.74
N ASP A 62 54.12 -59.90 32.06
CA ASP A 62 52.87 -59.16 32.16
C ASP A 62 52.35 -58.83 30.76
N TYR A 63 51.06 -58.58 30.66
CA TYR A 63 50.45 -58.13 29.42
C TYR A 63 49.25 -57.25 29.70
N GLU A 64 49.16 -56.17 28.93
CA GLU A 64 48.06 -55.22 29.02
C GLU A 64 47.46 -55.07 27.62
N PRO A 65 46.13 -55.08 27.47
CA PRO A 65 45.52 -54.75 26.18
C PRO A 65 45.92 -53.33 25.76
N VAL A 66 46.09 -53.13 24.46
CA VAL A 66 46.37 -51.81 23.91
C VAL A 66 45.05 -51.08 23.75
N ASP A 67 44.89 -49.96 24.48
CA ASP A 67 43.68 -49.15 24.42
C ASP A 67 43.38 -48.72 22.97
N GLY A 68 42.12 -48.91 22.57
CA GLY A 68 41.65 -48.57 21.23
C GLY A 68 42.06 -49.54 20.12
N GLU A 69 42.81 -50.60 20.42
CA GLU A 69 43.25 -51.57 19.42
C GLU A 69 42.78 -53.00 19.73
N ASP A 70 41.88 -53.51 18.89
CA ASP A 70 41.38 -54.86 19.04
C ASP A 70 42.49 -55.90 18.91
N ASN A 71 42.43 -56.89 19.80
CA ASN A 71 43.35 -58.02 19.86
C ASN A 71 44.84 -57.62 19.93
N SER A 72 45.12 -56.44 20.45
CA SER A 72 46.47 -55.92 20.57
C SER A 72 46.87 -55.84 22.04
N TYR A 73 48.10 -56.23 22.35
CA TYR A 73 48.60 -56.33 23.72
C TYR A 73 50.03 -55.83 23.81
N ILE A 74 50.34 -55.03 24.83
CA ILE A 74 51.71 -54.77 25.23
C ILE A 74 52.14 -55.90 26.14
N VAL A 75 53.04 -56.74 25.65
CA VAL A 75 53.68 -57.80 26.43
C VAL A 75 54.94 -57.21 27.07
N THR A 76 55.07 -57.37 28.38
CA THR A 76 56.24 -56.95 29.14
C THR A 76 56.90 -58.18 29.78
N ILE A 77 58.17 -58.41 29.46
CA ILE A 77 58.98 -59.46 30.07
C ILE A 77 60.11 -58.77 30.83
N LYS A 78 60.16 -58.98 32.15
CA LYS A 78 61.25 -58.48 32.99
C LYS A 78 62.11 -59.63 33.45
N CYS A 79 63.41 -59.49 33.29
CA CYS A 79 64.42 -60.45 33.72
C CYS A 79 65.40 -59.73 34.63
N LYS A 80 65.56 -60.19 35.87
CA LYS A 80 66.48 -59.60 36.84
C LYS A 80 67.45 -60.65 37.37
N PRO A 81 68.77 -60.46 37.21
CA PRO A 81 69.78 -61.29 37.86
C PRO A 81 69.91 -60.92 39.35
N ASP A 82 70.10 -61.91 40.22
CA ASP A 82 70.43 -61.70 41.64
C ASP A 82 71.95 -61.56 41.83
N ASN A 83 72.32 -60.73 42.83
CA ASN A 83 73.61 -60.05 43.08
C ASN A 83 74.94 -60.87 43.13
N TYR A 84 75.04 -62.06 42.56
CA TYR A 84 76.17 -62.97 42.81
C TYR A 84 76.95 -63.46 41.60
N LEU A 85 76.72 -62.94 40.40
CA LEU A 85 77.43 -63.39 39.21
C LEU A 85 77.90 -62.21 38.36
N ASP A 86 79.22 -62.00 38.32
CA ASP A 86 79.86 -61.07 37.40
C ASP A 86 79.77 -61.67 35.98
N ARG A 87 78.86 -61.15 35.15
CA ARG A 87 78.66 -61.41 33.71
C ARG A 87 77.97 -62.73 33.37
N ILE A 88 76.71 -62.62 32.96
CA ILE A 88 75.89 -63.74 32.48
C ILE A 88 75.37 -63.40 31.09
N HIS A 89 75.77 -64.18 30.09
CA HIS A 89 75.17 -64.11 28.75
C HIS A 89 73.77 -64.72 28.77
N CYS A 90 72.76 -63.89 28.50
CA CYS A 90 71.35 -64.29 28.50
C CYS A 90 70.74 -64.26 27.09
N HIS A 91 69.96 -65.29 26.77
CA HIS A 91 69.12 -65.37 25.58
C HIS A 91 67.66 -65.48 26.00
N LEU A 92 66.80 -64.61 25.49
CA LEU A 92 65.35 -64.68 25.67
C LEU A 92 64.70 -65.08 24.35
N THR A 93 64.11 -66.27 24.30
CA THR A 93 63.29 -66.73 23.18
C THR A 93 61.82 -66.56 23.53
N VAL A 94 61.13 -65.68 22.80
CA VAL A 94 59.68 -65.47 22.92
C VAL A 94 58.99 -66.15 21.74
N ASN A 95 58.27 -67.24 22.01
CA ASN A 95 57.44 -67.91 21.01
C ASN A 95 56.03 -67.31 21.04
N MET A 96 55.60 -66.70 19.95
CA MET A 96 54.24 -66.20 19.76
C MET A 96 53.29 -67.35 19.39
N ASP A 97 52.05 -67.29 19.85
CA ASP A 97 51.04 -68.19 19.31
C ASP A 97 50.77 -67.89 17.83
N ARG A 98 50.38 -68.92 17.08
CA ARG A 98 50.12 -68.80 15.64
C ARG A 98 49.08 -67.73 15.28
N HIS A 99 48.22 -67.39 16.24
CA HIS A 99 47.17 -66.38 16.07
C HIS A 99 47.66 -64.96 16.41
N PHE A 100 48.89 -64.77 16.88
CA PHE A 100 49.48 -63.48 17.21
C PHE A 100 50.74 -63.18 16.41
N LYS A 101 50.89 -61.91 16.06
CA LYS A 101 52.08 -61.37 15.41
C LYS A 101 52.62 -60.25 16.29
N CYS A 102 53.90 -60.31 16.63
CA CYS A 102 54.56 -59.17 17.25
C CYS A 102 54.79 -58.09 16.17
N VAL A 103 54.53 -56.84 16.53
CA VAL A 103 54.84 -55.65 15.72
C VAL A 103 56.30 -55.32 15.95
N GLU A 104 57.16 -55.66 15.00
CA GLU A 104 58.62 -55.56 15.15
C GLU A 104 59.09 -54.16 15.61
N GLU A 105 58.48 -53.10 15.05
CA GLU A 105 58.81 -51.70 15.39
C GLU A 105 58.42 -51.29 16.83
N SER A 106 57.64 -52.10 17.53
CA SER A 106 57.19 -51.82 18.90
C SER A 106 58.11 -52.40 19.99
N ILE A 107 59.14 -53.16 19.60
CA ILE A 107 60.05 -53.79 20.53
C ILE A 107 60.90 -52.72 21.21
N LEU A 108 60.80 -52.65 22.53
CA LEU A 108 61.57 -51.77 23.39
C LEU A 108 62.32 -52.64 24.40
N VAL A 109 63.64 -52.46 24.47
CA VAL A 109 64.47 -53.14 25.47
C VAL A 109 65.10 -52.07 26.35
N ASP A 110 64.71 -52.08 27.62
CA ASP A 110 65.21 -51.17 28.64
C ASP A 110 66.22 -51.93 29.51
N CYS A 111 67.49 -51.51 29.46
CA CYS A 111 68.59 -52.07 30.23
C CYS A 111 69.65 -51.00 30.54
N ASP A 112 70.20 -51.03 31.76
CA ASP A 112 71.21 -50.05 32.19
C ASP A 112 72.58 -50.26 31.51
N ASP A 113 72.85 -51.46 30.98
CA ASP A 113 74.13 -51.88 30.42
C ASP A 113 73.99 -52.32 28.95
N SER A 114 73.62 -51.37 28.09
CA SER A 114 73.26 -51.59 26.66
C SER A 114 74.39 -52.00 25.71
N SER A 115 75.57 -52.37 26.23
CA SER A 115 76.79 -52.51 25.41
C SER A 115 76.82 -53.73 24.46
N THR A 116 75.92 -54.70 24.63
CA THR A 116 75.83 -55.90 23.76
C THR A 116 74.40 -56.45 23.63
N PHE A 117 73.44 -55.64 23.16
CA PHE A 117 72.12 -56.14 22.75
C PHE A 117 72.12 -56.50 21.26
N ASP A 118 71.72 -57.73 20.94
CA ASP A 118 71.46 -58.18 19.56
C ASP A 118 70.09 -58.87 19.49
N MET A 119 69.38 -58.71 18.38
CA MET A 119 68.04 -59.25 18.19
C MET A 119 68.00 -60.01 16.87
N SER A 120 67.54 -61.26 16.92
CA SER A 120 67.37 -62.10 15.74
C SER A 120 65.95 -62.63 15.62
N TYR A 121 65.39 -62.54 14.42
CA TYR A 121 64.04 -63.00 14.09
C TYR A 121 64.05 -64.43 13.55
N TYR A 122 63.12 -65.28 14.02
CA TYR A 122 62.94 -66.62 13.45
C TYR A 122 62.16 -66.54 12.11
N PRO A 123 62.68 -67.12 11.00
CA PRO A 123 62.06 -67.02 9.67
C PRO A 123 60.65 -67.63 9.55
N ASN A 124 60.19 -68.40 10.53
CA ASN A 124 58.85 -69.00 10.55
C ASN A 124 57.79 -68.06 11.15
N GLY A 125 58.19 -66.88 11.63
CA GLY A 125 57.31 -65.81 12.10
C GLY A 125 56.52 -66.07 13.36
N GLN A 126 56.91 -67.08 14.14
CA GLN A 126 56.25 -67.47 15.39
C GLN A 126 57.11 -67.21 16.63
N GLY A 127 58.20 -66.44 16.53
CA GLY A 127 58.97 -66.06 17.71
C GLY A 127 60.14 -65.13 17.46
N TYR A 128 60.65 -64.56 18.55
CA TYR A 128 61.77 -63.62 18.60
C TYR A 128 62.84 -64.16 19.53
N GLU A 129 64.11 -63.99 19.15
CA GLU A 129 65.24 -64.24 20.04
C GLU A 129 65.96 -62.93 20.33
N PHE A 130 66.04 -62.61 21.62
CA PHE A 130 66.75 -61.46 22.15
C PHE A 130 68.03 -61.95 22.83
N CYS A 131 69.17 -61.61 22.25
CA CYS A 131 70.49 -61.82 22.84
C CYS A 131 70.78 -60.60 23.73
N LEU A 132 70.52 -60.74 25.04
CA LEU A 132 70.56 -59.63 25.99
C LEU A 132 71.97 -59.32 26.51
N GLY A 133 72.99 -60.08 26.07
CA GLY A 133 74.38 -59.86 26.47
C GLY A 133 74.62 -60.15 27.95
N ASP A 134 75.64 -59.50 28.52
CA ASP A 134 76.00 -59.60 29.94
C ASP A 134 75.06 -58.77 30.81
N LEU A 135 74.20 -59.42 31.60
CA LEU A 135 73.24 -58.73 32.46
C LEU A 135 73.78 -58.49 33.86
N ASN A 136 73.93 -57.21 34.22
CA ASN A 136 74.28 -56.76 35.59
C ASN A 136 73.11 -56.04 36.29
N SER A 137 72.00 -55.81 35.59
CA SER A 137 70.80 -55.11 36.04
C SER A 137 69.53 -55.80 35.54
N GLU A 138 68.36 -55.35 35.98
CA GLU A 138 67.09 -55.75 35.39
C GLU A 138 67.03 -55.33 33.92
N VAL A 139 66.49 -56.22 33.08
CA VAL A 139 66.16 -55.94 31.68
C VAL A 139 64.67 -56.09 31.49
N THR A 140 64.06 -55.09 30.87
CA THR A 140 62.66 -55.12 30.49
C THR A 140 62.54 -55.14 28.97
N VAL A 141 61.97 -56.21 28.42
CA VAL A 141 61.58 -56.30 27.01
C VAL A 141 60.09 -56.04 26.92
N LYS A 142 59.69 -54.99 26.20
CA LYS A 142 58.30 -54.67 25.88
C LYS A 142 58.09 -54.81 24.39
N PHE A 143 56.96 -55.39 23.98
CA PHE A 143 56.57 -55.40 22.57
C PHE A 143 55.05 -55.49 22.44
N LYS A 144 54.54 -54.99 21.33
CA LYS A 144 53.13 -55.07 20.96
C LYS A 144 52.87 -56.34 20.16
N ALA A 145 51.93 -57.15 20.62
CA ALA A 145 51.43 -58.33 19.92
C ALA A 145 50.02 -58.05 19.40
N VAL A 146 49.77 -58.29 18.12
CA VAL A 146 48.48 -58.09 17.46
C VAL A 146 47.98 -59.43 16.96
N ALA A 147 46.74 -59.81 17.28
CA ALA A 147 46.18 -61.03 16.72
C ALA A 147 45.88 -60.88 15.24
N ASP A 148 46.07 -61.96 14.51
CA ASP A 148 45.67 -62.07 13.11
C ASP A 148 44.16 -62.29 13.04
N LYS A 149 43.43 -61.27 12.55
CA LYS A 149 41.96 -61.26 12.47
C LYS A 149 41.37 -62.49 11.75
N ALA A 150 42.00 -62.93 10.65
CA ALA A 150 41.52 -64.10 9.89
C ALA A 150 41.60 -65.38 10.73
N SER A 151 42.69 -65.50 11.49
CA SER A 151 42.99 -66.62 12.37
C SER A 151 42.06 -66.72 13.59
N LEU A 152 41.47 -65.61 14.04
CA LEU A 152 40.53 -65.58 15.16
C LEU A 152 39.12 -66.04 14.77
N SER A 153 38.69 -65.76 13.54
CA SER A 153 37.36 -66.14 13.02
C SER A 153 37.17 -67.66 12.86
N GLU A 154 38.25 -68.43 12.83
CA GLU A 154 38.25 -69.89 12.62
C GLU A 154 38.13 -70.70 13.92
N LYS A 155 38.10 -70.06 15.10
CA LYS A 155 38.09 -70.76 16.40
C LYS A 155 36.67 -70.92 17.01
N PRO A 156 36.44 -72.00 17.77
CA PRO A 156 35.26 -72.11 18.64
C PRO A 156 35.33 -71.07 19.77
N THR A 157 34.17 -70.54 20.17
CA THR A 157 33.98 -69.44 21.15
C THR A 157 34.55 -69.67 22.56
N ASN A 158 35.03 -70.89 22.88
CA ASN A 158 35.43 -71.28 24.24
C ASN A 158 36.93 -71.65 24.40
N GLU A 159 37.77 -71.44 23.39
CA GLU A 159 39.21 -71.72 23.53
C GLU A 159 40.02 -70.49 23.97
N SER A 160 40.71 -70.60 25.10
CA SER A 160 41.70 -69.64 25.58
C SER A 160 42.77 -69.35 24.51
N LEU A 161 42.89 -68.09 24.10
CA LEU A 161 43.93 -67.61 23.19
C LEU A 161 45.12 -67.09 23.97
N TYR A 162 46.27 -67.71 23.80
CA TYR A 162 47.52 -67.25 24.41
C TYR A 162 48.26 -66.37 23.40
N ILE A 163 48.79 -65.23 23.86
CA ILE A 163 49.64 -64.30 23.09
C ILE A 163 50.99 -64.96 22.78
N THR A 164 51.58 -65.59 23.79
CA THR A 164 52.81 -66.37 23.66
C THR A 164 52.54 -67.84 23.94
N GLN A 165 53.23 -68.72 23.24
CA GLN A 165 53.37 -70.12 23.61
C GLN A 165 54.53 -70.26 24.61
N THR A 166 54.87 -71.52 24.92
CA THR A 166 56.04 -71.83 25.76
C THR A 166 57.27 -71.10 25.24
N SER A 167 57.74 -70.13 26.02
CA SER A 167 58.90 -69.29 25.74
C SER A 167 60.06 -69.70 26.65
N TYR A 168 61.29 -69.32 26.35
CA TYR A 168 62.47 -69.78 27.08
C TYR A 168 63.41 -68.63 27.40
N PHE A 169 63.93 -68.59 28.63
CA PHE A 169 65.06 -67.75 29.01
C PHE A 169 66.26 -68.65 29.28
N GLN A 170 67.29 -68.53 28.46
CA GLN A 170 68.51 -69.32 28.55
C GLN A 170 69.64 -68.47 29.12
N ILE A 171 70.29 -69.01 30.14
CA ILE A 171 71.46 -68.42 30.77
C ILE A 171 72.67 -69.27 30.41
N PHE A 172 73.66 -68.66 29.76
CA PHE A 172 74.94 -69.29 29.44
C PHE A 172 75.98 -68.92 30.50
N ALA A 173 75.86 -69.56 31.66
CA ALA A 173 76.97 -69.69 32.62
C ALA A 173 77.71 -71.02 32.36
N ASP A 174 78.59 -71.45 33.28
CA ASP A 174 79.36 -72.71 33.18
C ASP A 174 78.50 -73.93 32.76
N TRP A 175 77.18 -73.91 32.99
CA TRP A 175 76.18 -74.85 32.46
C TRP A 175 74.93 -74.12 31.95
N PRO A 176 74.46 -74.37 30.72
CA PRO A 176 73.26 -73.71 30.19
C PRO A 176 72.02 -74.12 31.00
N ARG A 177 71.29 -73.14 31.52
CA ARG A 177 69.98 -73.35 32.17
C ARG A 177 68.90 -72.68 31.34
N SER A 178 67.86 -73.43 30.99
CA SER A 178 66.66 -72.91 30.31
C SER A 178 65.51 -72.80 31.29
N ILE A 179 64.96 -71.60 31.48
CA ILE A 179 63.77 -71.35 32.28
C ILE A 179 62.58 -71.24 31.33
N LYS A 180 61.54 -72.03 31.59
CA LYS A 180 60.30 -71.98 30.83
C LYS A 180 59.49 -70.76 31.26
N ILE A 181 59.16 -69.90 30.30
CA ILE A 181 58.26 -68.78 30.50
C ILE A 181 56.84 -69.26 30.18
N PRO A 182 55.87 -69.10 31.10
CA PRO A 182 54.49 -69.52 30.87
C PRO A 182 53.86 -68.75 29.70
N ALA A 183 52.90 -69.40 29.05
CA ALA A 183 52.09 -68.76 28.03
C ALA A 183 51.32 -67.57 28.62
N ILE A 184 51.28 -66.46 27.89
CA ILE A 184 50.68 -65.20 28.33
C ILE A 184 49.28 -65.08 27.71
N GLY A 185 48.19 -65.00 28.49
CA GLY A 185 46.77 -65.03 28.03
C GLY A 185 45.95 -66.16 28.70
N PRO A 186 44.60 -66.15 28.76
CA PRO A 186 43.69 -65.90 27.63
C PRO A 186 43.34 -64.45 27.30
N VAL A 187 43.33 -64.18 26.00
CA VAL A 187 42.94 -62.92 25.35
C VAL A 187 41.42 -62.89 25.13
N ASN A 188 40.70 -62.43 26.16
CA ASN A 188 39.24 -62.36 26.16
C ASN A 188 38.71 -60.94 26.22
N LYS A 189 39.46 -59.92 25.79
CA LYS A 189 38.99 -58.52 25.80
C LYS A 189 38.75 -57.98 24.39
N ARG A 190 37.69 -57.19 24.20
CA ARG A 190 37.25 -56.60 22.92
C ARG A 190 36.75 -55.18 23.12
N ASN A 191 36.95 -54.33 22.12
CA ASN A 191 36.28 -53.03 22.07
C ASN A 191 34.88 -53.21 21.47
N VAL A 192 33.94 -52.35 21.88
CA VAL A 192 32.63 -52.21 21.25
C VAL A 192 32.53 -50.81 20.68
N VAL A 193 32.22 -50.72 19.38
CA VAL A 193 32.10 -49.44 18.67
C VAL A 193 30.63 -49.03 18.63
N ILE A 194 30.34 -47.78 18.95
CA ILE A 194 29.00 -47.21 18.83
C ILE A 194 28.98 -46.30 17.61
N ASN A 195 28.16 -46.61 16.61
CA ASN A 195 28.00 -45.80 15.40
C ASN A 195 26.73 -44.97 15.45
N TYR A 196 26.82 -43.71 15.02
CA TYR A 196 25.71 -42.76 14.99
C TYR A 196 25.32 -42.45 13.56
N TYR A 197 24.03 -42.52 13.26
CA TYR A 197 23.44 -42.22 11.96
C TYR A 197 22.29 -41.23 12.09
N LYS A 198 21.98 -40.50 11.01
CA LYS A 198 20.70 -39.79 10.84
C LYS A 198 19.76 -40.57 9.92
N ASP A 199 18.46 -40.50 10.16
CA ASP A 199 17.37 -41.14 9.40
C ASP A 199 17.39 -42.69 9.39
N LYS A 200 18.48 -43.32 8.94
CA LYS A 200 18.64 -44.77 8.80
C LYS A 200 20.12 -45.19 8.89
N VAL A 201 20.36 -46.47 9.21
CA VAL A 201 21.70 -47.08 9.16
C VAL A 201 22.06 -47.35 7.70
N ASP A 202 22.94 -46.53 7.14
CA ASP A 202 23.35 -46.61 5.73
C ASP A 202 24.67 -45.84 5.50
N ASP A 203 25.68 -46.56 5.01
CA ASP A 203 27.02 -46.01 4.72
C ASP A 203 27.15 -45.42 3.31
N SER A 204 26.02 -45.19 2.63
CA SER A 204 25.99 -44.53 1.32
C SER A 204 26.68 -43.17 1.37
N VAL A 205 27.44 -42.86 0.31
CA VAL A 205 28.14 -41.58 0.14
C VAL A 205 27.56 -40.77 -1.02
N ASP A 206 27.65 -39.44 -0.93
CA ASP A 206 27.33 -38.53 -2.03
C ASP A 206 28.39 -38.57 -3.14
N GLU A 207 28.17 -37.80 -4.22
CA GLU A 207 29.10 -37.71 -5.36
C GLU A 207 30.51 -37.20 -4.98
N ASN A 208 30.65 -36.59 -3.81
CA ASN A 208 31.91 -36.07 -3.28
C ASN A 208 32.56 -37.04 -2.27
N GLY A 209 31.96 -38.21 -2.04
CA GLY A 209 32.45 -39.21 -1.08
C GLY A 209 32.10 -38.90 0.38
N ASN A 210 31.21 -37.95 0.66
CA ASN A 210 30.74 -37.68 2.02
C ASN A 210 29.61 -38.63 2.39
N TYR A 211 29.62 -39.14 3.62
CA TYR A 211 28.53 -39.97 4.12
C TYR A 211 27.20 -39.22 4.14
N LEU A 212 26.17 -39.86 3.58
CA LEU A 212 24.82 -39.32 3.53
C LEU A 212 24.12 -39.42 4.88
N TYR A 213 24.36 -40.47 5.65
CA TYR A 213 23.64 -40.77 6.90
C TYR A 213 24.56 -40.99 8.11
N TYR A 214 25.75 -41.53 7.93
CA TYR A 214 26.71 -41.76 9.00
C TYR A 214 27.30 -40.45 9.56
N LEU A 215 27.30 -40.31 10.88
CA LEU A 215 27.68 -39.08 11.61
C LEU A 215 29.01 -39.23 12.34
N GLY A 216 29.39 -40.45 12.73
CA GLY A 216 30.62 -40.74 13.47
C GLY A 216 30.49 -41.98 14.36
N SER A 217 31.59 -42.33 15.04
CA SER A 217 31.64 -43.41 16.01
C SER A 217 32.20 -42.95 17.35
N ASP A 218 31.70 -43.53 18.44
CA ASP A 218 32.36 -43.55 19.75
C ASP A 218 33.09 -44.89 19.90
N THR A 219 34.43 -44.83 19.95
CA THR A 219 35.33 -45.98 20.11
C THR A 219 35.95 -46.05 21.50
N GLU A 220 35.65 -45.10 22.37
CA GLU A 220 36.32 -44.93 23.67
C GLU A 220 35.44 -45.38 24.84
N HIS A 221 34.10 -45.38 24.67
CA HIS A 221 33.17 -45.69 25.76
C HIS A 221 33.32 -47.12 26.31
N PHE A 222 33.44 -48.10 25.41
CA PHE A 222 33.45 -49.52 25.75
C PHE A 222 34.73 -50.19 25.23
N ILE A 223 35.86 -49.73 25.75
CA ILE A 223 37.15 -50.38 25.48
C ILE A 223 37.36 -51.61 26.37
N ASN A 224 38.10 -52.60 25.89
CA ASN A 224 38.63 -53.71 26.67
C ASN A 224 37.58 -54.55 27.46
N GLN A 225 36.38 -54.69 26.90
CA GLN A 225 35.26 -55.45 27.48
C GLN A 225 35.50 -56.96 27.40
N GLU A 226 35.12 -57.72 28.43
CA GLU A 226 35.31 -59.18 28.42
C GLU A 226 34.37 -59.86 27.42
N VAL A 227 34.88 -60.78 26.60
CA VAL A 227 34.08 -61.59 25.67
C VAL A 227 33.06 -62.39 26.47
N GLY A 228 31.79 -62.32 26.06
CA GLY A 228 30.67 -62.93 26.76
C GLY A 228 30.11 -62.09 27.92
N SER A 229 30.75 -60.96 28.26
CA SER A 229 30.14 -59.97 29.16
C SER A 229 29.01 -59.22 28.47
N ALA A 230 28.11 -58.66 29.29
CA ALA A 230 26.94 -57.91 28.85
C ALA A 230 27.15 -56.41 29.04
N ILE A 231 26.86 -55.63 28.00
CA ILE A 231 26.69 -54.18 28.08
C ILE A 231 25.21 -53.90 28.17
N LYS A 232 24.77 -53.18 29.22
CA LYS A 232 23.37 -52.81 29.33
C LYS A 232 23.05 -51.67 28.39
N LYS A 233 21.87 -51.71 27.79
CA LYS A 233 21.34 -50.66 26.93
C LYS A 233 21.31 -49.28 27.58
N GLU A 234 21.07 -49.21 28.89
CA GLU A 234 21.08 -47.95 29.66
C GLU A 234 22.46 -47.29 29.80
N ASP A 235 23.53 -48.10 29.68
CA ASP A 235 24.90 -47.62 29.76
C ASP A 235 25.40 -47.07 28.42
N VAL A 236 24.70 -47.37 27.31
CA VAL A 236 25.10 -46.90 25.98
C VAL A 236 24.73 -45.42 25.81
N PRO A 237 25.69 -44.53 25.49
CA PRO A 237 25.44 -43.10 25.29
C PRO A 237 24.59 -42.84 24.04
N ASN A 238 23.27 -42.75 24.20
CA ASN A 238 22.32 -42.48 23.12
C ASN A 238 21.77 -41.05 23.11
N LYS A 239 22.38 -40.13 23.88
CA LYS A 239 21.99 -38.73 23.97
C LYS A 239 23.20 -37.82 23.86
N ASN A 240 23.01 -36.66 23.23
CA ASN A 240 24.02 -35.58 23.24
C ASN A 240 25.37 -35.92 22.58
N THR A 241 25.42 -36.97 21.77
CA THR A 241 26.63 -37.40 21.04
C THR A 241 26.36 -37.41 19.54
N PHE A 242 27.20 -36.72 18.74
CA PHE A 242 27.04 -36.63 17.29
C PHE A 242 25.63 -36.20 16.81
N ILE A 243 24.93 -35.32 17.56
CA ILE A 243 23.59 -34.86 17.16
C ILE A 243 23.67 -34.14 15.81
N PRO A 244 22.94 -34.61 14.77
CA PRO A 244 22.88 -33.93 13.50
C PRO A 244 22.01 -32.66 13.61
N ASP A 245 22.37 -31.62 12.87
CA ASP A 245 21.61 -30.36 12.85
C ASP A 245 20.12 -30.62 12.55
N GLY A 246 19.24 -30.08 13.41
CA GLY A 246 17.79 -30.16 13.22
C GLY A 246 17.10 -31.40 13.81
N TYR A 247 17.85 -32.29 14.47
CA TYR A 247 17.31 -33.48 15.14
C TYR A 247 17.28 -33.32 16.65
N LYS A 248 16.36 -34.04 17.29
CA LYS A 248 16.28 -34.10 18.76
C LYS A 248 17.48 -34.85 19.33
N GLU A 249 17.80 -34.59 20.59
CA GLU A 249 18.98 -35.14 21.26
C GLU A 249 19.02 -36.66 21.44
N ASN A 250 17.88 -37.35 21.31
CA ASN A 250 17.77 -38.80 21.56
C ASN A 250 17.91 -39.61 20.27
N ALA A 251 18.91 -40.49 20.21
CA ALA A 251 19.03 -41.50 19.18
C ALA A 251 18.31 -42.79 19.60
N GLU A 252 17.69 -43.47 18.63
CA GLU A 252 17.10 -44.78 18.79
C GLU A 252 18.10 -45.89 18.49
N PHE A 253 18.03 -46.99 19.23
CA PHE A 253 18.83 -48.19 18.92
C PHE A 253 18.32 -48.86 17.65
N ALA A 254 19.21 -49.02 16.67
CA ALA A 254 18.99 -49.85 15.49
C ALA A 254 19.58 -51.25 15.65
N THR A 255 20.55 -51.44 16.55
CA THR A 255 21.01 -52.76 16.99
C THR A 255 19.98 -53.40 17.92
N GLU A 256 19.70 -54.68 17.69
CA GLU A 256 18.84 -55.47 18.57
C GLU A 256 19.59 -55.86 19.85
N PHE A 257 18.94 -55.65 20.99
CA PHE A 257 19.39 -56.15 22.30
C PHE A 257 18.62 -57.41 22.63
N ASP A 258 19.15 -58.24 23.53
CA ASP A 258 18.45 -59.43 23.97
C ASP A 258 17.21 -59.11 24.82
N GLU A 259 16.54 -60.16 25.32
CA GLU A 259 15.32 -60.02 26.14
C GLU A 259 15.53 -59.29 27.48
N ASN A 260 16.79 -59.12 27.91
CA ASN A 260 17.17 -58.40 29.13
C ASN A 260 17.68 -56.98 28.85
N ASP A 261 17.54 -56.48 27.61
CA ASP A 261 18.14 -55.22 27.13
C ASP A 261 19.68 -55.22 27.27
N GLU A 262 20.32 -56.36 27.03
CA GLU A 262 21.77 -56.53 27.07
C GLU A 262 22.36 -56.78 25.67
N PHE A 263 23.54 -56.24 25.43
CA PHE A 263 24.38 -56.50 24.26
C PHE A 263 25.56 -57.38 24.69
N ILE A 264 25.66 -58.60 24.14
CA ILE A 264 26.71 -59.55 24.49
C ILE A 264 27.94 -59.34 23.62
N VAL A 265 29.09 -59.14 24.25
CA VAL A 265 30.37 -58.94 23.56
C VAL A 265 30.80 -60.24 22.87
N SER A 266 30.86 -60.22 21.54
CA SER A 266 31.28 -61.33 20.69
C SER A 266 32.79 -61.50 20.68
N ALA A 267 33.24 -62.74 20.44
CA ALA A 267 34.65 -63.03 20.18
C ALA A 267 35.11 -62.44 18.82
N ASN A 268 34.17 -62.26 17.88
CA ASN A 268 34.39 -61.59 16.61
C ASN A 268 34.24 -60.07 16.78
N GLY A 269 35.36 -59.33 16.67
CA GLY A 269 35.37 -57.88 16.85
C GLY A 269 34.48 -57.13 15.85
N ASP A 270 34.32 -57.66 14.64
CA ASP A 270 33.50 -57.02 13.60
C ASP A 270 31.99 -57.08 13.91
N GLU A 271 31.56 -57.94 14.85
CA GLU A 271 30.18 -58.02 15.34
C GLU A 271 29.91 -57.09 16.54
N ASN A 272 30.96 -56.55 17.16
CA ASN A 272 30.87 -55.72 18.36
C ASN A 272 30.54 -54.26 18.02
N VAL A 273 29.41 -54.06 17.34
CA VAL A 273 28.96 -52.77 16.84
C VAL A 273 27.53 -52.48 17.29
N ILE A 274 27.34 -51.35 17.97
CA ILE A 274 26.02 -50.83 18.36
C ILE A 274 25.69 -49.65 17.45
N ASN A 275 24.60 -49.72 16.70
CA ASN A 275 24.15 -48.66 15.80
C ASN A 275 23.01 -47.87 16.44
N LEU A 276 23.14 -46.54 16.41
CA LEU A 276 22.17 -45.56 16.90
C LEU A 276 21.70 -44.68 15.73
N VAL A 277 20.42 -44.35 15.70
CA VAL A 277 19.80 -43.55 14.62
C VAL A 277 18.98 -42.40 15.18
N TYR A 278 19.29 -41.18 14.74
CA TYR A 278 18.46 -40.01 14.94
C TYR A 278 17.32 -39.98 13.92
N LYS A 279 16.07 -40.22 14.36
CA LYS A 279 14.88 -40.18 13.50
C LYS A 279 13.97 -38.99 13.78
N GLU A 280 13.87 -38.59 15.05
CA GLU A 280 12.99 -37.50 15.43
C GLU A 280 13.61 -36.14 15.13
N LYS A 281 12.88 -35.33 14.36
CA LYS A 281 13.28 -33.97 14.00
C LYS A 281 12.75 -32.95 15.00
N GLU A 282 13.46 -31.84 15.17
CA GLU A 282 12.98 -30.69 15.91
C GLU A 282 12.02 -29.84 15.07
N SER A 283 11.15 -29.10 15.73
CA SER A 283 10.29 -28.10 15.11
C SER A 283 10.88 -26.70 15.30
N TYR A 284 10.84 -25.91 14.24
CA TYR A 284 11.37 -24.55 14.23
C TYR A 284 10.30 -23.54 13.81
N PRO A 285 10.20 -22.38 14.48
CA PRO A 285 9.29 -21.33 14.02
C PRO A 285 9.61 -20.83 12.61
N TYR A 286 8.56 -20.47 11.88
CA TYR A 286 8.62 -19.78 10.61
C TYR A 286 7.62 -18.62 10.56
N SER A 287 7.85 -17.66 9.65
CA SER A 287 6.90 -16.57 9.40
C SER A 287 6.82 -16.21 7.92
N VAL A 288 5.61 -16.10 7.39
CA VAL A 288 5.31 -15.54 6.08
C VAL A 288 4.52 -14.26 6.30
N LEU A 289 5.16 -13.11 6.08
CA LEU A 289 4.65 -11.79 6.45
C LEU A 289 4.38 -10.95 5.20
N TYR A 290 3.20 -10.34 5.14
CA TYR A 290 2.81 -9.47 4.02
C TYR A 290 2.72 -8.02 4.50
N TYR A 291 3.30 -7.09 3.75
CA TYR A 291 3.34 -5.67 4.08
C TYR A 291 2.82 -4.83 2.91
N LYS A 292 2.20 -3.68 3.20
CA LYS A 292 1.96 -2.60 2.23
C LYS A 292 3.05 -1.53 2.34
N ASP A 293 3.42 -0.86 1.27
CA ASP A 293 4.39 0.27 1.23
C ASP A 293 5.83 -0.07 1.65
N SER A 294 6.06 -0.56 2.89
CA SER A 294 7.38 -0.88 3.45
C SER A 294 7.31 -1.89 4.59
N GLU A 295 8.46 -2.47 4.97
CA GLU A 295 8.61 -3.39 6.11
C GLU A 295 8.47 -2.68 7.48
N SER A 296 7.29 -2.15 7.79
CA SER A 296 6.96 -1.58 9.09
C SER A 296 5.77 -2.31 9.72
N ASP A 297 5.69 -2.32 11.04
CA ASP A 297 4.59 -2.99 11.76
C ASP A 297 3.22 -2.34 11.49
N GLU A 298 3.19 -1.04 11.16
CA GLU A 298 1.99 -0.30 10.76
C GLU A 298 1.47 -0.73 9.39
N ASN A 299 2.37 -1.28 8.58
CA ASN A 299 2.13 -1.73 7.22
C ASN A 299 1.89 -3.24 7.11
N LEU A 300 2.00 -3.98 8.22
CA LEU A 300 1.80 -5.42 8.25
C LEU A 300 0.32 -5.77 8.01
N LEU A 301 0.08 -6.59 6.99
CA LEU A 301 -1.22 -7.18 6.68
C LEU A 301 -1.43 -8.43 7.56
N LYS A 302 -1.81 -8.18 8.82
CA LYS A 302 -1.88 -9.20 9.88
C LYS A 302 -2.80 -10.36 9.54
N ASP A 303 -3.95 -10.08 8.92
CA ASP A 303 -5.01 -11.08 8.68
C ASP A 303 -4.59 -12.20 7.72
N ILE A 304 -3.57 -11.96 6.90
CA ILE A 304 -3.05 -12.91 5.90
C ILE A 304 -1.63 -13.39 6.23
N SER A 305 -0.98 -12.79 7.24
CA SER A 305 0.36 -13.16 7.67
C SER A 305 0.30 -14.42 8.53
N VAL A 306 1.20 -15.37 8.27
CA VAL A 306 1.22 -16.68 8.94
C VAL A 306 2.47 -16.79 9.78
N ILE A 307 2.30 -17.19 11.04
CA ILE A 307 3.38 -17.56 11.95
C ILE A 307 3.03 -18.94 12.48
N GLY A 308 4.00 -19.86 12.43
CA GLY A 308 3.79 -21.23 12.88
C GLY A 308 5.10 -21.91 13.19
N GLU A 309 5.02 -23.21 13.45
CA GLU A 309 6.16 -24.10 13.65
C GLU A 309 6.02 -25.27 12.68
N ALA A 310 7.14 -25.76 12.16
CA ALA A 310 7.17 -26.91 11.29
C ALA A 310 8.46 -27.70 11.53
N GLU A 311 8.44 -29.00 11.20
CA GLU A 311 9.59 -29.90 11.41
C GLU A 311 10.77 -29.52 10.52
N TYR A 312 11.99 -29.73 11.00
CA TYR A 312 13.20 -29.52 10.24
C TYR A 312 13.16 -30.21 8.86
N ASP A 313 13.68 -29.52 7.84
CA ASP A 313 13.72 -29.98 6.44
C ASP A 313 12.34 -30.17 5.77
N SER A 314 11.23 -29.85 6.45
CA SER A 314 9.92 -29.72 5.81
C SER A 314 9.83 -28.44 4.98
N GLU A 315 8.89 -28.37 4.04
CA GLU A 315 8.69 -27.18 3.20
C GLU A 315 8.10 -26.03 4.02
N ILE A 316 8.65 -24.82 3.84
CA ILE A 316 8.00 -23.60 4.32
C ILE A 316 6.69 -23.48 3.53
N PRO A 317 5.53 -23.15 4.15
CA PRO A 317 4.24 -23.03 3.47
C PRO A 317 4.15 -21.73 2.66
N PHE A 318 5.13 -21.54 1.78
CA PHE A 318 5.27 -20.48 0.82
C PHE A 318 6.06 -21.05 -0.37
N ASN A 319 5.34 -21.56 -1.37
CA ASN A 319 5.95 -22.09 -2.58
C ASN A 319 6.34 -20.93 -3.51
N LEU A 320 7.62 -20.86 -3.90
CA LEU A 320 8.11 -19.87 -4.86
C LEU A 320 7.53 -20.06 -6.26
N GLU A 321 7.21 -21.28 -6.66
CA GLU A 321 6.61 -21.57 -7.97
C GLU A 321 5.18 -21.01 -8.07
N ASP A 322 4.44 -21.02 -6.96
CA ASP A 322 3.09 -20.46 -6.86
C ASP A 322 3.08 -19.01 -6.34
N ALA A 323 4.25 -18.41 -6.11
CA ALA A 323 4.37 -17.11 -5.47
C ALA A 323 3.57 -16.05 -6.24
N ALA A 324 3.63 -16.04 -7.57
CA ALA A 324 2.86 -15.09 -8.38
C ALA A 324 1.35 -15.16 -8.11
N THR A 325 0.80 -16.38 -7.96
CA THR A 325 -0.63 -16.60 -7.68
C THR A 325 -1.00 -16.19 -6.26
N LEU A 326 -0.17 -16.55 -5.28
CA LEU A 326 -0.40 -16.20 -3.87
C LEU A 326 -0.28 -14.70 -3.63
N ILE A 327 0.71 -14.07 -4.25
CA ILE A 327 0.95 -12.63 -4.15
C ILE A 327 -0.22 -11.87 -4.80
N GLU A 328 -0.72 -12.32 -5.95
CA GLU A 328 -1.87 -11.68 -6.56
C GLU A 328 -3.15 -11.88 -5.73
N LYS A 329 -3.35 -13.08 -5.16
CA LYS A 329 -4.52 -13.40 -4.30
C LYS A 329 -4.62 -12.49 -3.08
N PHE A 330 -3.47 -12.13 -2.49
CA PHE A 330 -3.40 -11.35 -1.26
C PHE A 330 -3.07 -9.87 -1.49
N ARG A 331 -3.01 -9.43 -2.76
CA ARG A 331 -2.72 -8.05 -3.13
C ARG A 331 -3.83 -7.11 -2.64
N PRO A 332 -3.50 -6.08 -1.86
CA PRO A 332 -4.46 -5.04 -1.53
C PRO A 332 -4.91 -4.26 -2.77
N VAL A 333 -6.17 -3.81 -2.77
CA VAL A 333 -6.73 -2.95 -3.82
C VAL A 333 -5.83 -1.73 -4.05
N GLY A 334 -5.52 -1.41 -5.30
CA GLY A 334 -4.70 -0.26 -5.66
C GLY A 334 -3.18 -0.44 -5.51
N TYR A 335 -2.68 -1.58 -5.04
CA TYR A 335 -1.24 -1.88 -4.99
C TYR A 335 -0.81 -2.69 -6.22
N THR A 336 0.44 -2.58 -6.66
CA THR A 336 1.00 -3.44 -7.72
C THR A 336 1.55 -4.75 -7.16
N GLY A 337 1.62 -5.77 -8.04
CA GLY A 337 2.35 -7.00 -7.82
C GLY A 337 3.87 -6.86 -7.96
N ARG A 338 4.47 -5.66 -7.88
CA ARG A 338 5.91 -5.54 -7.64
C ARG A 338 6.16 -5.80 -6.16
N TYR A 339 6.79 -6.94 -5.88
CA TYR A 339 7.13 -7.39 -4.55
C TYR A 339 8.65 -7.56 -4.40
N SER A 340 9.16 -7.30 -3.20
CA SER A 340 10.47 -7.80 -2.78
C SER A 340 10.25 -8.96 -1.83
N ILE A 341 10.88 -10.11 -2.12
CA ILE A 341 10.99 -11.16 -1.13
C ILE A 341 12.28 -10.95 -0.37
N THR A 342 12.18 -10.58 0.91
CA THR A 342 13.35 -10.45 1.76
C THR A 342 13.56 -11.76 2.50
N TYR A 343 14.50 -12.55 1.99
CA TYR A 343 15.08 -13.70 2.65
C TYR A 343 16.61 -13.61 2.53
N ASP A 344 17.33 -14.34 3.37
CA ASP A 344 18.76 -14.50 3.19
C ASP A 344 19.01 -15.34 1.94
N ALA A 345 19.31 -14.71 0.81
CA ALA A 345 19.35 -15.37 -0.49
C ALA A 345 20.41 -16.48 -0.60
N GLU A 346 21.46 -16.41 0.21
CA GLU A 346 22.49 -17.46 0.28
C GLU A 346 22.02 -18.66 1.11
N HIS A 347 20.96 -18.51 1.92
CA HIS A 347 20.55 -19.49 2.93
C HIS A 347 19.08 -19.91 2.86
N TYR A 348 18.25 -19.29 2.01
CA TYR A 348 16.87 -19.71 1.80
C TYR A 348 16.82 -20.93 0.90
N THR A 349 16.38 -22.05 1.46
CA THR A 349 16.28 -23.34 0.77
C THR A 349 14.84 -23.70 0.43
N GLY A 350 13.87 -22.84 0.74
CA GLY A 350 12.44 -23.17 0.71
C GLY A 350 12.00 -24.14 1.81
N ARG A 351 12.92 -24.57 2.68
CA ARG A 351 12.70 -25.58 3.72
C ARG A 351 13.08 -25.07 5.09
N ILE A 352 12.44 -25.62 6.12
CA ILE A 352 12.69 -25.28 7.51
C ILE A 352 14.14 -25.62 7.89
N GLN A 353 14.88 -24.61 8.33
CA GLN A 353 16.25 -24.73 8.80
C GLN A 353 16.34 -24.60 10.32
N SER A 354 17.36 -25.22 10.92
CA SER A 354 17.68 -25.05 12.33
C SER A 354 18.27 -23.66 12.61
N PHE A 355 18.03 -23.14 13.82
CA PHE A 355 18.48 -21.79 14.20
C PHE A 355 19.97 -21.77 14.55
N LYS A 356 20.86 -21.74 13.55
CA LYS A 356 22.26 -21.38 13.81
C LYS A 356 22.49 -19.87 13.93
N ASN A 357 21.55 -18.99 13.50
CA ASN A 357 21.66 -17.51 13.59
C ASN A 357 20.32 -16.71 13.57
N GLY A 358 19.15 -17.32 13.82
CA GLY A 358 17.90 -16.55 14.04
C GLY A 358 17.12 -16.06 12.80
N LEU A 359 17.57 -16.32 11.57
CA LEU A 359 17.05 -15.66 10.36
C LEU A 359 16.43 -16.58 9.29
N TYR A 360 16.55 -17.91 9.40
CA TYR A 360 16.42 -18.78 8.21
C TYR A 360 15.00 -19.16 7.77
N ASN A 361 13.96 -18.88 8.57
CA ASN A 361 12.59 -19.32 8.27
C ASN A 361 11.62 -18.14 8.11
N LYS A 362 12.05 -17.06 7.46
CA LYS A 362 11.22 -15.87 7.25
C LYS A 362 11.09 -15.53 5.78
N VAL A 363 9.85 -15.37 5.33
CA VAL A 363 9.50 -14.81 4.02
C VAL A 363 8.76 -13.51 4.27
N LYS A 364 9.21 -12.42 3.66
CA LYS A 364 8.52 -11.14 3.69
C LYS A 364 8.12 -10.74 2.28
N ILE A 365 6.88 -10.32 2.09
CA ILE A 365 6.33 -9.85 0.84
C ILE A 365 5.91 -8.40 1.05
N VAL A 366 6.46 -7.47 0.26
CA VAL A 366 6.13 -6.04 0.37
C VAL A 366 5.43 -5.58 -0.91
N TYR A 367 4.17 -5.17 -0.81
CA TYR A 367 3.42 -4.59 -1.92
C TYR A 367 3.75 -3.10 -2.07
N THR A 368 3.96 -2.65 -3.29
CA THR A 368 4.17 -1.24 -3.62
C THR A 368 2.92 -0.63 -4.24
N LYS A 369 2.68 0.67 -4.05
CA LYS A 369 1.50 1.34 -4.60
C LYS A 369 1.45 1.26 -6.13
N GLY A 370 0.24 1.07 -6.66
CA GLY A 370 -0.08 1.25 -8.07
C GLY A 370 0.15 2.67 -8.52
N VAL A 371 0.55 2.84 -9.78
CA VAL A 371 0.55 4.12 -10.46
C VAL A 371 -0.61 4.11 -11.44
N TYR A 372 -1.53 5.05 -11.29
CA TYR A 372 -2.76 5.10 -12.08
C TYR A 372 -2.87 6.44 -12.82
N PRO A 373 -3.36 6.42 -14.08
CA PRO A 373 -3.54 7.62 -14.85
C PRO A 373 -4.72 8.44 -14.33
N TYR A 374 -4.64 9.76 -14.52
CA TYR A 374 -5.76 10.67 -14.36
C TYR A 374 -5.84 11.62 -15.56
N LYS A 375 -6.99 12.27 -15.72
CA LYS A 375 -7.18 13.26 -16.78
C LYS A 375 -7.98 14.46 -16.28
N ILE A 376 -7.75 15.60 -16.92
CA ILE A 376 -8.51 16.84 -16.69
C ILE A 376 -9.38 17.04 -17.92
N VAL A 377 -10.68 17.27 -17.71
CA VAL A 377 -11.63 17.50 -18.79
C VAL A 377 -12.30 18.85 -18.62
N TYR A 378 -12.24 19.66 -19.66
CA TYR A 378 -12.79 21.01 -19.70
C TYR A 378 -14.13 21.02 -20.44
N TYR A 379 -15.14 21.61 -19.84
CA TYR A 379 -16.50 21.72 -20.38
C TYR A 379 -16.98 23.17 -20.41
N LYS A 380 -17.86 23.50 -21.35
CA LYS A 380 -18.68 24.73 -21.31
C LYS A 380 -20.13 24.40 -20.94
N ASP A 381 -20.84 25.31 -20.31
CA ASP A 381 -22.28 25.23 -20.00
C ASP A 381 -22.66 24.10 -19.01
N SER A 382 -22.36 22.84 -19.31
CA SER A 382 -22.62 21.67 -18.46
C SER A 382 -21.66 20.49 -18.73
N ILE A 383 -21.53 19.56 -17.76
CA ILE A 383 -20.75 18.32 -17.94
C ILE A 383 -21.55 17.36 -18.84
N SER A 384 -21.32 17.46 -20.15
CA SER A 384 -21.84 16.53 -21.14
C SER A 384 -20.87 16.40 -22.31
N ASP A 385 -20.91 15.28 -23.03
CA ASP A 385 -19.98 15.04 -24.14
C ASP A 385 -20.09 16.08 -25.27
N GLY A 386 -21.29 16.63 -25.52
CA GLY A 386 -21.51 17.70 -26.50
C GLY A 386 -20.87 19.04 -26.13
N ASN A 387 -20.53 19.21 -24.85
CA ASN A 387 -20.00 20.43 -24.26
C ASN A 387 -18.51 20.33 -23.91
N LYS A 388 -17.86 19.22 -24.27
CA LYS A 388 -16.44 18.97 -23.99
C LYS A 388 -15.55 19.81 -24.90
N LEU A 389 -14.69 20.63 -24.30
CA LEU A 389 -13.76 21.51 -25.00
C LEU A 389 -12.38 20.86 -25.20
N LYS A 390 -11.85 20.25 -24.13
CA LYS A 390 -10.49 19.69 -24.13
C LYS A 390 -10.35 18.57 -23.10
N VAL A 391 -9.49 17.60 -23.40
CA VAL A 391 -9.02 16.59 -22.45
C VAL A 391 -7.50 16.71 -22.33
N VAL A 392 -7.00 16.83 -21.12
CA VAL A 392 -5.56 16.79 -20.80
C VAL A 392 -5.29 15.49 -20.04
N ALA A 393 -4.59 14.57 -20.69
CA ALA A 393 -4.19 13.29 -20.12
C ALA A 393 -2.66 13.07 -20.19
N TYR A 394 -1.94 14.06 -20.71
CA TYR A 394 -0.50 14.03 -20.89
C TYR A 394 0.12 15.34 -20.42
N ASP A 395 1.35 15.27 -19.91
CA ASP A 395 2.20 16.44 -19.65
C ASP A 395 2.78 17.03 -20.95
N ASP A 396 3.54 18.12 -20.83
CA ASP A 396 4.15 18.82 -21.97
C ASP A 396 5.19 17.95 -22.71
N ASP A 397 5.76 16.95 -22.03
CA ASP A 397 6.69 15.96 -22.60
C ASP A 397 5.94 14.76 -23.24
N SER A 398 4.61 14.82 -23.35
CA SER A 398 3.74 13.75 -23.84
C SER A 398 3.76 12.47 -22.98
N ARG A 399 4.13 12.55 -21.71
CA ARG A 399 3.99 11.45 -20.74
C ARG A 399 2.60 11.45 -20.15
N VAL A 400 2.06 10.27 -19.86
CA VAL A 400 0.73 10.13 -19.26
C VAL A 400 0.73 10.82 -17.89
N LEU A 401 -0.31 11.59 -17.61
CA LEU A 401 -0.55 12.12 -16.27
C LEU A 401 -0.93 10.97 -15.34
N GLU A 402 -0.03 10.63 -14.43
CA GLU A 402 -0.20 9.51 -13.51
C GLU A 402 0.38 9.81 -12.13
N LYS A 403 -0.16 9.13 -11.13
CA LYS A 403 0.19 9.31 -9.73
C LYS A 403 0.00 8.01 -8.96
N GLU A 404 0.64 7.89 -7.81
CA GLU A 404 0.51 6.70 -6.95
C GLU A 404 -0.89 6.59 -6.34
N TYR A 405 -1.35 5.38 -6.08
CA TYR A 405 -2.62 5.10 -5.42
C TYR A 405 -2.72 5.80 -4.06
N LEU A 406 -3.89 6.39 -3.78
CA LEU A 406 -4.18 7.24 -2.61
C LEU A 406 -3.32 8.50 -2.48
N SER A 407 -2.48 8.81 -3.47
CA SER A 407 -1.91 10.16 -3.55
C SER A 407 -2.96 11.14 -4.04
N VAL A 408 -2.73 12.43 -3.73
CA VAL A 408 -3.64 13.51 -4.07
C VAL A 408 -3.01 14.33 -5.19
N VAL A 409 -3.77 14.62 -6.24
CA VAL A 409 -3.48 15.67 -7.23
C VAL A 409 -4.14 16.95 -6.73
N PRO A 410 -3.38 17.95 -6.25
CA PRO A 410 -3.94 19.19 -5.74
C PRO A 410 -4.66 19.96 -6.84
N PHE A 411 -5.86 20.46 -6.57
CA PHE A 411 -6.62 21.30 -7.51
C PHE A 411 -5.93 22.64 -7.80
N SER A 412 -5.04 23.10 -6.92
CA SER A 412 -4.19 24.28 -7.13
C SER A 412 -3.15 24.09 -8.24
N GLU A 413 -2.80 22.85 -8.61
CA GLU A 413 -1.88 22.56 -9.73
C GLU A 413 -2.60 22.58 -11.09
N VAL A 414 -3.94 22.59 -11.09
CA VAL A 414 -4.75 22.59 -12.32
C VAL A 414 -4.88 24.01 -12.87
N ASN A 415 -4.45 24.22 -14.12
CA ASN A 415 -4.74 25.46 -14.83
C ASN A 415 -6.23 25.50 -15.23
N LYS A 416 -7.05 26.18 -14.40
CA LYS A 416 -8.50 26.28 -14.59
C LYS A 416 -8.90 27.05 -15.85
N ASN A 417 -8.04 27.92 -16.38
CA ASN A 417 -8.36 28.78 -17.52
C ASN A 417 -7.68 28.33 -18.84
N LEU A 418 -7.10 27.12 -18.86
CA LEU A 418 -6.37 26.59 -20.02
C LEU A 418 -7.19 26.56 -21.33
N SER A 419 -8.50 26.36 -21.24
CA SER A 419 -9.39 26.24 -22.40
C SER A 419 -10.61 27.16 -22.30
N GLN A 420 -10.48 28.28 -21.58
CA GLN A 420 -11.58 29.20 -21.34
C GLN A 420 -12.06 29.82 -22.66
N PRO A 421 -13.34 29.64 -23.05
CA PRO A 421 -13.90 30.33 -24.21
C PRO A 421 -14.12 31.82 -23.91
N GLU A 422 -14.13 32.64 -24.96
CA GLU A 422 -14.56 34.04 -24.85
C GLU A 422 -16.02 34.13 -24.39
N GLY A 423 -16.35 35.13 -23.56
CA GLY A 423 -17.70 35.30 -23.01
C GLY A 423 -18.04 34.42 -21.80
N TYR A 424 -17.08 33.62 -21.30
CA TYR A 424 -17.27 32.74 -20.14
C TYR A 424 -16.47 33.20 -18.92
N ASN A 425 -16.97 32.90 -17.72
CA ASN A 425 -16.29 33.09 -16.45
C ASN A 425 -15.03 32.19 -16.35
N GLU A 426 -14.19 32.46 -15.35
CA GLU A 426 -13.07 31.57 -15.03
C GLU A 426 -13.56 30.15 -14.71
N GLY A 427 -12.73 29.15 -15.04
CA GLY A 427 -13.08 27.75 -14.85
C GLY A 427 -13.17 27.39 -13.37
N VAL A 428 -14.16 26.59 -13.02
CA VAL A 428 -14.34 26.05 -11.66
C VAL A 428 -14.22 24.54 -11.72
N ILE A 429 -13.51 23.94 -10.74
CA ILE A 429 -13.47 22.48 -10.61
C ILE A 429 -14.71 22.05 -9.84
N ILE A 430 -15.53 21.18 -10.42
CA ILE A 430 -16.84 20.84 -9.86
C ILE A 430 -16.73 20.08 -8.53
N GLU A 431 -15.67 19.29 -8.37
CA GLU A 431 -15.44 18.52 -7.15
C GLU A 431 -14.75 19.34 -6.03
N GLU A 432 -14.28 20.56 -6.31
CA GLU A 432 -13.53 21.39 -5.36
C GLU A 432 -14.44 22.02 -4.31
N SER A 433 -14.04 21.93 -3.04
CA SER A 433 -14.72 22.57 -1.91
C SER A 433 -13.76 22.82 -0.76
N ASP A 434 -14.22 23.48 0.31
CA ASP A 434 -13.42 23.73 1.52
C ASP A 434 -12.89 22.44 2.17
N THR A 435 -13.55 21.30 1.95
CA THR A 435 -13.14 19.99 2.50
C THR A 435 -12.51 19.09 1.44
N ASN A 436 -12.54 19.46 0.17
CA ASN A 436 -11.96 18.69 -0.93
C ASN A 436 -11.11 19.57 -1.85
N THR A 437 -9.79 19.53 -1.65
CA THR A 437 -8.82 20.39 -2.34
C THR A 437 -7.97 19.63 -3.38
N GLY A 438 -8.29 18.37 -3.67
CA GLY A 438 -7.58 17.60 -4.69
C GLY A 438 -8.24 16.26 -5.01
N LEU A 439 -7.87 15.70 -6.15
CA LEU A 439 -8.32 14.37 -6.58
C LEU A 439 -7.47 13.30 -5.89
N THR A 440 -8.11 12.43 -5.10
CA THR A 440 -7.45 11.22 -4.57
C THR A 440 -7.44 10.13 -5.63
N ILE A 441 -6.27 9.61 -5.95
CA ILE A 441 -6.07 8.63 -7.02
C ILE A 441 -6.57 7.25 -6.61
N THR A 442 -7.42 6.67 -7.45
CA THR A 442 -7.93 5.30 -7.32
C THR A 442 -7.58 4.44 -8.55
N GLU A 443 -8.06 3.20 -8.62
CA GLU A 443 -7.75 2.29 -9.74
C GLU A 443 -8.41 2.70 -11.07
N LYS A 444 -9.48 3.50 -11.02
CA LYS A 444 -10.26 3.92 -12.18
C LYS A 444 -10.96 5.25 -11.92
N ASP A 445 -11.57 5.83 -12.94
CA ASP A 445 -12.43 7.01 -12.82
C ASP A 445 -11.72 8.26 -12.24
N ASN A 446 -10.39 8.34 -12.38
CA ASN A 446 -9.60 9.50 -11.96
C ASN A 446 -9.76 10.65 -12.96
N VAL A 447 -10.76 11.49 -12.74
CA VAL A 447 -11.11 12.61 -13.61
C VAL A 447 -11.28 13.88 -12.78
N ILE A 448 -10.68 14.97 -13.24
CA ILE A 448 -10.95 16.33 -12.74
C ILE A 448 -11.79 17.04 -13.79
N ASN A 449 -12.96 17.54 -13.42
CA ASN A 449 -13.84 18.24 -14.35
C ASN A 449 -13.78 19.75 -14.09
N VAL A 450 -13.36 20.51 -15.10
CA VAL A 450 -13.38 21.98 -15.09
C VAL A 450 -14.57 22.46 -15.91
N LEU A 451 -15.44 23.27 -15.30
CA LEU A 451 -16.62 23.84 -15.95
C LEU A 451 -16.48 25.36 -16.10
N TYR A 452 -16.77 25.84 -17.30
CA TYR A 452 -16.95 27.26 -17.60
C TYR A 452 -18.44 27.59 -17.68
N THR A 453 -18.87 28.63 -16.97
CA THR A 453 -20.22 29.20 -17.05
C THR A 453 -20.21 30.52 -17.81
N LYS A 454 -21.32 30.85 -18.47
CA LYS A 454 -21.45 32.09 -19.23
C LYS A 454 -21.32 33.31 -18.33
N LYS A 455 -20.68 34.38 -18.83
CA LYS A 455 -20.70 35.68 -18.16
C LYS A 455 -22.10 36.25 -18.23
N ILE A 456 -22.46 36.99 -17.19
CA ILE A 456 -23.59 37.91 -17.22
C ILE A 456 -23.01 39.26 -17.64
N LEU A 457 -23.56 39.84 -18.70
CA LEU A 457 -23.05 41.05 -19.33
C LEU A 457 -24.19 42.06 -19.53
N PRO A 458 -23.89 43.37 -19.46
CA PRO A 458 -24.91 44.41 -19.60
C PRO A 458 -25.39 44.55 -21.05
N TYR A 459 -26.61 45.03 -21.19
CA TYR A 459 -27.23 45.46 -22.44
C TYR A 459 -28.08 46.72 -22.23
N THR A 460 -28.38 47.42 -23.32
CA THR A 460 -29.20 48.64 -23.33
C THR A 460 -30.29 48.54 -24.40
N VAL A 461 -31.51 48.96 -24.08
CA VAL A 461 -32.60 49.13 -25.04
C VAL A 461 -33.05 50.58 -25.03
N ASN A 462 -33.02 51.21 -26.20
CA ASN A 462 -33.43 52.61 -26.37
C ASN A 462 -34.72 52.67 -27.20
N TYR A 463 -35.68 53.48 -26.75
CA TYR A 463 -36.96 53.66 -27.42
C TYR A 463 -37.07 55.09 -27.94
N TYR A 464 -37.33 55.22 -29.23
CA TYR A 464 -37.41 56.47 -29.97
C TYR A 464 -38.78 56.64 -30.60
N VAL A 465 -39.15 57.89 -30.86
CA VAL A 465 -40.23 58.25 -31.77
C VAL A 465 -39.61 58.85 -33.04
N GLU A 466 -40.27 58.64 -34.18
CA GLU A 466 -39.80 59.16 -35.46
C GLU A 466 -39.60 60.68 -35.45
N GLY A 467 -38.40 61.12 -35.83
CA GLY A 467 -38.02 62.54 -35.90
C GLY A 467 -37.27 63.08 -34.67
N GLU A 468 -37.14 62.29 -33.60
CA GLU A 468 -36.39 62.67 -32.39
C GLU A 468 -35.05 61.92 -32.30
N ASP A 469 -33.98 62.65 -31.96
CA ASP A 469 -32.62 62.09 -31.82
C ASP A 469 -32.34 61.50 -30.43
N GLU A 470 -33.13 61.88 -29.42
CA GLU A 470 -32.98 61.41 -28.04
C GLU A 470 -34.08 60.38 -27.70
N PRO A 471 -33.74 59.26 -27.03
CA PRO A 471 -34.72 58.26 -26.66
C PRO A 471 -35.66 58.81 -25.58
N PHE A 472 -36.95 58.54 -25.70
CA PHE A 472 -37.92 58.89 -24.66
C PHE A 472 -37.87 57.92 -23.47
N LYS A 473 -37.30 56.73 -23.68
CA LYS A 473 -37.08 55.70 -22.65
C LYS A 473 -35.79 54.92 -22.95
N THR A 474 -35.00 54.66 -21.92
CA THR A 474 -33.83 53.77 -21.97
C THR A 474 -33.93 52.74 -20.86
N GLU A 475 -33.80 51.47 -21.21
CA GLU A 475 -33.76 50.34 -20.28
C GLU A 475 -32.36 49.72 -20.28
N GLU A 476 -31.77 49.61 -19.10
CA GLU A 476 -30.52 48.88 -18.88
C GLU A 476 -30.81 47.57 -18.17
N GLY A 477 -30.14 46.51 -18.59
CA GLY A 477 -30.27 45.19 -17.98
C GLY A 477 -29.02 44.36 -18.12
N GLU A 478 -29.06 43.15 -17.60
CA GLU A 478 -27.98 42.19 -17.71
C GLU A 478 -28.54 40.82 -18.12
N ALA A 479 -27.83 40.13 -19.00
CA ALA A 479 -28.22 38.78 -19.42
C ALA A 479 -26.98 37.93 -19.76
N GLU A 480 -27.17 36.62 -19.87
CA GLU A 480 -26.08 35.69 -20.14
C GLU A 480 -25.50 35.89 -21.55
N TYR A 481 -24.19 35.71 -21.71
CA TYR A 481 -23.54 35.72 -23.00
C TYR A 481 -24.24 34.78 -24.02
N GLU A 482 -24.43 35.26 -25.26
CA GLU A 482 -25.20 34.63 -26.35
C GLU A 482 -26.71 34.45 -26.09
N SER A 483 -27.27 35.01 -25.02
CA SER A 483 -28.73 35.10 -24.87
C SER A 483 -29.30 36.23 -25.71
N GLU A 484 -30.55 36.10 -26.14
CA GLU A 484 -31.28 37.17 -26.83
C GLU A 484 -31.51 38.34 -25.86
N ILE A 485 -31.27 39.56 -26.33
CA ILE A 485 -31.56 40.77 -25.56
C ILE A 485 -33.09 40.94 -25.53
N PRO A 486 -33.72 41.01 -24.33
CA PRO A 486 -35.14 41.24 -24.24
C PRO A 486 -35.48 42.70 -24.56
N TYR A 487 -36.53 42.93 -25.35
CA TYR A 487 -37.06 44.25 -25.69
C TYR A 487 -38.57 44.18 -25.92
N VAL A 488 -39.21 45.35 -25.97
CA VAL A 488 -40.63 45.51 -26.28
C VAL A 488 -40.79 46.29 -27.58
N ASP A 489 -41.44 45.72 -28.60
CA ASP A 489 -41.67 46.40 -29.88
C ASP A 489 -43.10 46.90 -30.06
N LYS A 490 -43.93 46.82 -29.02
CA LYS A 490 -45.33 47.27 -29.08
C LYS A 490 -45.62 48.39 -28.11
N THR A 491 -46.30 49.42 -28.60
CA THR A 491 -46.70 50.57 -27.78
C THR A 491 -47.57 50.16 -26.59
N THR A 492 -48.44 49.15 -26.76
CA THR A 492 -49.32 48.62 -25.70
C THR A 492 -48.58 47.97 -24.54
N ASP A 493 -47.34 47.53 -24.78
CA ASP A 493 -46.58 46.73 -23.83
C ASP A 493 -45.53 47.57 -23.07
N LEU A 494 -45.35 48.85 -23.45
CA LEU A 494 -44.40 49.78 -22.83
C LEU A 494 -44.86 50.39 -21.50
N GLY A 495 -46.17 50.35 -21.22
CA GLY A 495 -46.81 50.86 -20.01
C GLY A 495 -47.65 52.12 -20.22
N GLU A 496 -48.65 52.34 -19.35
CA GLU A 496 -49.61 53.46 -19.43
C GLU A 496 -48.94 54.85 -19.35
N GLU A 497 -47.76 54.94 -18.71
CA GLU A 497 -47.00 56.18 -18.57
C GLU A 497 -46.47 56.77 -19.89
N TYR A 498 -46.39 55.96 -20.95
CA TYR A 498 -45.96 56.40 -22.29
C TYR A 498 -47.12 56.56 -23.27
N GLU A 499 -48.37 56.35 -22.85
CA GLU A 499 -49.55 56.37 -23.74
C GLU A 499 -49.72 57.73 -24.43
N ASP A 500 -49.49 58.83 -23.70
CA ASP A 500 -49.55 60.19 -24.26
C ASP A 500 -48.43 60.47 -25.28
N ILE A 501 -47.22 59.94 -25.04
CA ILE A 501 -46.06 60.12 -25.94
C ILE A 501 -46.26 59.32 -27.23
N LEU A 502 -46.77 58.10 -27.11
CA LEU A 502 -46.99 57.17 -28.23
C LEU A 502 -48.33 57.40 -28.95
N LYS A 503 -49.10 58.40 -28.52
CA LYS A 503 -50.35 58.78 -29.17
C LYS A 503 -50.09 59.25 -30.60
N GLY A 504 -50.70 58.56 -31.57
CA GLY A 504 -50.55 58.88 -32.99
C GLY A 504 -49.34 58.23 -33.66
N TYR A 505 -48.68 57.30 -32.98
CA TYR A 505 -47.67 56.41 -33.57
C TYR A 505 -48.26 55.03 -33.90
N ASP A 506 -47.57 54.29 -34.76
CA ASP A 506 -47.89 52.91 -35.10
C ASP A 506 -47.76 51.98 -33.89
N LEU A 507 -48.53 50.89 -33.89
CA LEU A 507 -48.54 49.93 -32.77
C LEU A 507 -47.24 49.15 -32.65
N ASP A 508 -46.62 48.82 -33.79
CA ASP A 508 -45.37 48.06 -33.87
C ASP A 508 -44.22 49.04 -34.16
N GLY A 509 -43.13 48.92 -33.40
CA GLY A 509 -41.90 49.67 -33.58
C GLY A 509 -40.93 48.99 -34.53
N ASP A 510 -40.18 49.78 -35.28
CA ASP A 510 -39.06 49.29 -36.08
C ASP A 510 -37.86 49.00 -35.18
N VAL A 511 -37.37 47.76 -35.21
CA VAL A 511 -36.27 47.29 -34.35
C VAL A 511 -34.96 47.28 -35.11
N GLU A 512 -34.01 48.10 -34.65
CA GLU A 512 -32.62 48.09 -35.09
C GLU A 512 -31.74 47.41 -34.03
N LYS A 513 -30.99 46.39 -34.46
CA LYS A 513 -30.07 45.64 -33.60
C LYS A 513 -28.64 46.02 -33.97
N LEU A 514 -27.88 46.55 -33.02
CA LEU A 514 -26.50 46.98 -33.30
C LEU A 514 -25.56 45.80 -33.57
N ASN A 515 -25.90 44.61 -33.09
CA ASN A 515 -25.29 43.37 -33.55
C ASN A 515 -26.28 42.54 -34.38
N GLU A 516 -25.79 41.89 -35.44
CA GLU A 516 -26.61 41.17 -36.44
C GLU A 516 -27.56 40.11 -35.84
N LYS A 517 -27.26 39.64 -34.62
CA LYS A 517 -28.00 38.54 -33.98
C LYS A 517 -28.98 39.02 -32.90
N GLY A 518 -28.87 40.26 -32.41
CA GLY A 518 -29.61 40.75 -31.25
C GLY A 518 -29.33 39.96 -29.96
N ILE A 519 -28.11 39.47 -29.81
CA ILE A 519 -27.70 38.70 -28.63
C ILE A 519 -26.69 39.48 -27.79
N VAL A 520 -26.54 39.09 -26.53
CA VAL A 520 -25.51 39.62 -25.64
C VAL A 520 -24.13 39.12 -26.09
N THR A 521 -23.22 40.05 -26.36
CA THR A 521 -21.83 39.82 -26.75
C THR A 521 -20.86 40.32 -25.68
N THR A 522 -19.57 40.05 -25.86
CA THR A 522 -18.50 40.58 -24.99
C THR A 522 -18.23 42.08 -25.15
N ASP A 523 -18.72 42.69 -26.24
CA ASP A 523 -18.60 44.13 -26.49
C ASP A 523 -19.91 44.83 -26.07
N PRO A 524 -19.93 45.51 -24.91
CA PRO A 524 -21.15 46.14 -24.38
C PRO A 524 -21.70 47.22 -25.32
N GLU A 525 -20.86 47.87 -26.13
CA GLU A 525 -21.29 48.92 -27.07
C GLU A 525 -22.17 48.36 -28.20
N THR A 526 -22.08 47.05 -28.45
CA THR A 526 -22.89 46.36 -29.47
C THR A 526 -24.10 45.63 -28.87
N ASN A 527 -24.22 45.59 -27.54
CA ASN A 527 -25.34 45.00 -26.82
C ASN A 527 -26.50 46.00 -26.71
N VAL A 528 -26.82 46.64 -27.83
CA VAL A 528 -27.80 47.72 -27.91
C VAL A 528 -28.90 47.38 -28.92
N ILE A 529 -30.14 47.58 -28.50
CA ILE A 529 -31.32 47.53 -29.36
C ILE A 529 -31.98 48.90 -29.37
N ASN A 530 -32.25 49.43 -30.55
CA ASN A 530 -33.03 50.64 -30.73
C ASN A 530 -34.40 50.26 -31.30
N VAL A 531 -35.47 50.75 -30.70
CA VAL A 531 -36.85 50.56 -31.15
C VAL A 531 -37.42 51.92 -31.51
N THR A 532 -37.81 52.13 -32.76
CA THR A 532 -38.35 53.41 -33.25
C THR A 532 -39.80 53.27 -33.65
N PHE A 533 -40.69 54.03 -33.02
CA PHE A 533 -42.10 54.07 -33.38
C PHE A 533 -42.35 55.15 -34.43
N LYS A 534 -42.97 54.77 -35.54
CA LYS A 534 -43.28 55.68 -36.66
C LYS A 534 -44.60 56.38 -36.49
N LEU A 535 -44.71 57.60 -37.03
CA LEU A 535 -45.98 58.32 -37.03
C LEU A 535 -46.99 57.55 -37.86
N LYS A 536 -48.18 57.40 -37.28
CA LYS A 536 -49.29 56.69 -37.89
C LYS A 536 -49.81 57.46 -39.10
N ASP A 537 -50.08 56.73 -40.17
CA ASP A 537 -50.85 57.24 -41.30
C ASP A 537 -52.33 57.35 -40.89
N VAL A 538 -52.88 58.57 -40.99
CA VAL A 538 -54.28 58.85 -40.68
C VAL A 538 -55.01 59.38 -41.92
N GLU A 539 -56.27 58.98 -42.06
CA GLU A 539 -57.13 59.46 -43.14
C GLU A 539 -57.67 60.86 -42.82
N TYR A 540 -57.83 61.67 -43.87
CA TYR A 540 -58.50 62.97 -43.81
C TYR A 540 -59.50 63.12 -44.94
N LEU A 541 -60.51 63.97 -44.73
CA LEU A 541 -61.59 64.21 -45.67
C LEU A 541 -61.78 65.71 -45.88
N VAL A 542 -61.74 66.17 -47.13
CA VAL A 542 -62.11 67.55 -47.50
C VAL A 542 -63.45 67.51 -48.22
N GLU A 543 -64.43 68.24 -47.72
CA GLU A 543 -65.77 68.37 -48.32
C GLU A 543 -66.03 69.80 -48.78
N TYR A 544 -66.51 69.94 -50.01
CA TYR A 544 -66.88 71.22 -50.60
C TYR A 544 -68.40 71.34 -50.68
N TYR A 545 -68.92 72.46 -50.22
CA TYR A 545 -70.35 72.79 -50.17
C TYR A 545 -70.59 74.10 -50.91
N LYS A 546 -71.78 74.25 -51.48
CA LYS A 546 -72.28 75.52 -51.99
C LYS A 546 -73.62 75.85 -51.36
N GLU A 547 -73.91 77.12 -51.27
CA GLU A 547 -75.26 77.60 -50.95
C GLU A 547 -76.15 77.55 -52.20
N VAL A 548 -77.38 77.08 -52.02
CA VAL A 548 -78.39 77.05 -53.08
C VAL A 548 -79.67 77.65 -52.51
N LEU A 549 -80.19 78.66 -53.19
CA LEU A 549 -81.46 79.27 -52.82
C LEU A 549 -82.60 78.33 -53.21
N ASP A 550 -83.39 77.91 -52.23
CA ASP A 550 -84.63 77.18 -52.49
C ASP A 550 -85.62 78.12 -53.19
N PRO A 551 -86.02 77.83 -54.43
CA PRO A 551 -86.89 78.72 -55.19
C PRO A 551 -88.30 78.84 -54.61
N GLU A 552 -88.77 77.85 -53.83
CA GLU A 552 -90.11 77.79 -53.24
C GLU A 552 -90.17 78.45 -51.87
N THR A 553 -89.21 78.16 -50.98
CA THR A 553 -89.22 78.69 -49.60
C THR A 553 -88.41 79.98 -49.43
N LYS A 554 -87.60 80.35 -50.44
CA LYS A 554 -86.62 81.46 -50.38
C LYS A 554 -85.55 81.29 -49.30
N GLU A 555 -85.39 80.09 -48.75
CA GLU A 555 -84.35 79.77 -47.78
C GLU A 555 -83.06 79.33 -48.48
N ILE A 556 -81.91 79.66 -47.89
CA ILE A 556 -80.60 79.17 -48.37
C ILE A 556 -80.36 77.79 -47.77
N LYS A 557 -80.05 76.81 -48.63
CA LYS A 557 -79.65 75.45 -48.23
C LYS A 557 -78.21 75.18 -48.66
N GLN A 558 -77.51 74.32 -47.92
CA GLN A 558 -76.17 73.88 -48.29
C GLN A 558 -76.26 72.56 -49.07
N GLU A 559 -75.65 72.52 -50.24
CA GLU A 559 -75.51 71.32 -51.05
C GLU A 559 -74.04 70.93 -51.16
N LYS A 560 -73.74 69.66 -50.89
CA LYS A 560 -72.39 69.10 -51.08
C LYS A 560 -72.10 69.00 -52.58
N ILE A 561 -70.98 69.55 -53.00
CA ILE A 561 -70.51 69.57 -54.40
C ILE A 561 -69.63 68.34 -54.66
N SER A 562 -68.62 68.13 -53.81
CA SER A 562 -67.62 67.09 -53.96
C SER A 562 -66.95 66.78 -52.62
N SER A 563 -66.15 65.70 -52.60
CA SER A 563 -65.24 65.43 -51.50
C SER A 563 -63.97 64.71 -51.96
N TYR A 564 -62.92 64.84 -51.17
CA TYR A 564 -61.61 64.24 -51.41
C TYR A 564 -61.11 63.55 -50.15
N ASP A 565 -60.73 62.29 -50.30
CA ASP A 565 -60.05 61.51 -49.27
C ASP A 565 -58.53 61.57 -49.49
N GLY A 566 -57.78 61.72 -48.40
CA GLY A 566 -56.33 61.61 -48.42
C GLY A 566 -55.80 60.89 -47.19
N VAL A 567 -54.51 60.56 -47.23
CA VAL A 567 -53.76 59.96 -46.13
C VAL A 567 -52.54 60.84 -45.88
N SER A 568 -52.26 61.13 -44.62
CA SER A 568 -51.09 61.90 -44.20
C SER A 568 -50.69 61.50 -42.78
N LYS A 569 -49.55 61.99 -42.30
CA LYS A 569 -49.06 61.66 -40.95
C LYS A 569 -49.89 62.33 -39.87
N TYR A 570 -50.12 61.63 -38.77
CA TYR A 570 -50.71 62.20 -37.57
C TYR A 570 -50.00 63.50 -37.16
N GLY A 571 -50.76 64.52 -36.75
CA GLY A 571 -50.21 65.81 -36.34
C GLY A 571 -49.83 66.78 -37.47
N ASN A 572 -49.84 66.35 -38.74
CA ASN A 572 -49.62 67.25 -39.87
C ASN A 572 -50.66 68.37 -39.90
N GLU A 573 -50.22 69.57 -40.29
CA GLU A 573 -51.01 70.79 -40.27
C GLU A 573 -51.77 70.97 -41.59
N PHE A 574 -52.97 71.55 -41.53
CA PHE A 574 -53.66 71.99 -42.74
C PHE A 574 -53.22 73.40 -43.13
N ALA A 575 -52.65 73.56 -44.31
CA ALA A 575 -52.54 74.85 -44.97
C ALA A 575 -53.64 75.01 -46.00
N TYR A 576 -54.11 76.25 -46.17
CA TYR A 576 -55.23 76.56 -47.04
C TYR A 576 -54.74 77.58 -48.06
N SER A 577 -54.72 77.17 -49.33
CA SER A 577 -54.26 78.02 -50.43
C SER A 577 -55.40 78.32 -51.41
N GLU A 578 -55.43 79.57 -51.89
CA GLU A 578 -56.32 80.01 -52.97
C GLU A 578 -55.79 79.59 -54.35
N ASP A 579 -54.48 79.37 -54.46
CA ASP A 579 -53.78 78.98 -55.69
C ASP A 579 -53.23 77.55 -55.59
N ASP A 580 -53.08 76.88 -56.73
CA ASP A 580 -52.42 75.56 -56.88
C ASP A 580 -50.89 75.66 -56.75
N THR A 581 -50.43 76.38 -55.72
CA THR A 581 -49.04 76.40 -55.31
C THR A 581 -48.81 75.19 -54.42
N GLN A 582 -48.09 74.19 -54.94
CA GLN A 582 -47.60 73.11 -54.10
C GLN A 582 -46.70 73.70 -53.01
N LEU A 583 -47.07 73.50 -51.75
CA LEU A 583 -46.18 73.70 -50.62
C LEU A 583 -45.35 72.42 -50.51
N ASP A 584 -44.05 72.51 -50.76
CA ASP A 584 -43.10 71.38 -50.64
C ASP A 584 -42.73 71.15 -49.15
N ASP A 585 -43.72 71.15 -48.25
CA ASP A 585 -43.49 70.84 -46.83
C ASP A 585 -44.16 69.50 -46.50
N GLU A 586 -43.35 68.51 -46.12
CA GLU A 586 -43.79 67.14 -45.81
C GLU A 586 -44.77 67.09 -44.63
N ASN A 587 -44.85 68.15 -43.83
CA ASN A 587 -45.72 68.25 -42.65
C ASN A 587 -47.02 69.04 -42.88
N ILE A 588 -47.27 69.50 -44.10
CA ILE A 588 -48.42 70.36 -44.42
C ILE A 588 -49.31 69.72 -45.48
N ILE A 589 -50.61 69.62 -45.17
CA ILE A 589 -51.64 69.25 -46.12
C ILE A 589 -52.17 70.51 -46.76
N ASN A 590 -51.92 70.68 -48.06
CA ASN A 590 -52.47 71.81 -48.81
C ASN A 590 -53.92 71.54 -49.23
N VAL A 591 -54.86 72.29 -48.66
CA VAL A 591 -56.27 72.29 -49.03
C VAL A 591 -56.52 73.43 -50.02
N LEU A 592 -56.82 73.07 -51.27
CA LEU A 592 -57.14 74.03 -52.32
C LEU A 592 -58.56 74.56 -52.12
N VAL A 593 -58.67 75.82 -51.70
CA VAL A 593 -59.95 76.44 -51.35
C VAL A 593 -60.79 76.79 -52.58
N ASN A 594 -60.15 77.02 -53.74
CA ASN A 594 -60.83 77.42 -54.99
C ASN A 594 -60.96 76.31 -56.03
N LYS A 595 -60.56 75.08 -55.68
CA LYS A 595 -60.53 73.94 -56.62
C LYS A 595 -61.88 73.65 -57.27
N GLU A 596 -62.96 73.81 -56.53
CA GLU A 596 -64.32 73.39 -56.92
C GLU A 596 -65.30 74.58 -56.95
N HIS A 597 -64.79 75.79 -57.26
CA HIS A 597 -65.60 77.01 -57.28
C HIS A 597 -66.82 76.87 -58.22
N PRO A 598 -68.07 77.00 -57.73
CA PRO A 598 -69.28 76.63 -58.47
C PRO A 598 -69.73 77.61 -59.56
N GLY A 599 -69.07 78.76 -59.73
CA GLY A 599 -69.29 79.73 -60.82
C GLY A 599 -69.45 81.18 -60.34
N ASP A 600 -69.67 82.13 -61.26
CA ASP A 600 -69.69 83.59 -61.00
C ASP A 600 -70.82 84.06 -60.05
N ASP A 601 -71.83 83.22 -59.81
CA ASP A 601 -72.95 83.52 -58.91
C ASP A 601 -72.58 83.35 -57.41
N TYR A 602 -71.33 83.04 -57.11
CA TYR A 602 -70.83 82.73 -55.77
C TYR A 602 -69.66 83.65 -55.38
N GLU A 603 -69.52 83.92 -54.09
CA GLU A 603 -68.41 84.74 -53.57
C GLU A 603 -67.07 84.09 -53.91
N ASP A 604 -66.15 84.89 -54.47
CA ASP A 604 -64.79 84.44 -54.84
C ASP A 604 -64.00 83.84 -53.66
N LEU A 605 -64.35 84.23 -52.42
CA LEU A 605 -63.72 83.75 -51.20
C LEU A 605 -64.61 82.71 -50.52
N ALA A 606 -64.20 81.44 -50.55
CA ALA A 606 -64.92 80.39 -49.83
C ALA A 606 -64.77 80.55 -48.30
N GLN A 607 -65.84 80.30 -47.56
CA GLN A 607 -65.84 80.28 -46.10
C GLN A 607 -65.42 78.90 -45.58
N LYS A 608 -64.48 78.88 -44.62
CA LYS A 608 -64.17 77.67 -43.85
C LYS A 608 -65.26 77.44 -42.81
N LEU A 609 -65.97 76.32 -42.89
CA LEU A 609 -67.01 75.93 -41.92
C LEU A 609 -66.44 75.09 -40.79
N LEU A 610 -65.52 74.17 -41.12
CA LEU A 610 -64.84 73.31 -40.18
C LEU A 610 -63.42 73.09 -40.70
N ALA A 611 -62.44 73.35 -39.86
CA ALA A 611 -61.04 73.35 -40.23
C ALA A 611 -60.21 72.98 -39.00
N PRO A 612 -59.94 71.68 -38.74
CA PRO A 612 -58.95 71.32 -37.75
C PRO A 612 -57.60 71.98 -38.07
N GLU A 613 -56.86 72.36 -37.04
CA GLU A 613 -55.52 72.93 -37.19
C GLU A 613 -54.50 71.84 -37.56
N LYS A 614 -54.66 70.65 -36.97
CA LYS A 614 -53.80 69.47 -37.17
C LYS A 614 -54.64 68.20 -37.33
N LEU A 615 -54.06 67.18 -37.96
CA LEU A 615 -54.66 65.85 -38.01
C LEU A 615 -54.72 65.20 -36.62
N GLY A 616 -55.93 64.85 -36.19
CA GLY A 616 -56.25 63.91 -35.14
C GLY A 616 -56.17 62.43 -35.59
N LEU A 617 -56.67 61.54 -34.73
CA LEU A 617 -56.53 60.08 -34.91
C LEU A 617 -57.62 59.49 -35.80
N THR A 618 -58.77 60.15 -35.87
CA THR A 618 -59.95 59.67 -36.60
C THR A 618 -60.24 60.52 -37.82
N LYS A 619 -60.85 59.91 -38.83
CA LYS A 619 -61.22 60.60 -40.06
C LYS A 619 -62.22 61.74 -39.80
N GLU A 620 -63.09 61.55 -38.82
CA GLU A 620 -64.06 62.55 -38.37
C GLU A 620 -63.38 63.79 -37.79
N GLU A 621 -62.36 63.61 -36.94
CA GLU A 621 -61.51 64.72 -36.43
C GLU A 621 -60.77 65.42 -37.56
N ASN A 622 -60.47 64.69 -38.64
CA ASN A 622 -59.69 65.13 -39.79
C ASN A 622 -60.56 65.62 -40.96
N THR A 623 -61.80 66.01 -40.69
CA THR A 623 -62.73 66.50 -41.73
C THR A 623 -62.69 68.02 -41.85
N VAL A 624 -62.33 68.51 -43.04
CA VAL A 624 -62.38 69.93 -43.42
C VAL A 624 -63.62 70.19 -44.27
N LYS A 625 -64.37 71.26 -43.96
CA LYS A 625 -65.54 71.70 -44.73
C LYS A 625 -65.37 73.10 -45.26
N ILE A 626 -65.47 73.25 -46.58
CA ILE A 626 -65.37 74.51 -47.31
C ILE A 626 -66.74 74.86 -47.90
N LEU A 627 -67.21 76.09 -47.74
CA LEU A 627 -68.50 76.58 -48.24
C LEU A 627 -68.33 77.76 -49.19
N TYR A 628 -68.88 77.65 -50.39
CA TYR A 628 -69.04 78.76 -51.32
C TYR A 628 -70.41 79.42 -51.10
N LYS A 629 -70.41 80.71 -50.75
CA LYS A 629 -71.63 81.48 -50.51
C LYS A 629 -72.24 81.99 -51.80
N LEU A 630 -73.56 81.92 -51.88
CA LEU A 630 -74.30 82.41 -53.04
C LEU A 630 -74.41 83.94 -52.97
N ILE A 631 -74.05 84.64 -54.04
CA ILE A 631 -74.24 86.08 -54.16
C ILE A 631 -75.74 86.34 -54.40
N VAL A 632 -76.49 86.64 -53.35
CA VAL A 632 -77.92 86.94 -53.46
C VAL A 632 -78.09 88.40 -53.89
N PRO A 633 -78.70 88.69 -55.06
CA PRO A 633 -78.96 90.08 -55.47
C PRO A 633 -79.97 90.73 -54.51
N GLU A 634 -79.74 92.00 -54.17
CA GLU A 634 -80.45 92.84 -53.18
C GLU A 634 -81.99 93.02 -53.40
N GLU A 635 -82.61 92.35 -54.38
CA GLU A 635 -84.03 92.52 -54.75
C GLU A 635 -85.01 91.47 -54.17
N ILE A 636 -84.68 90.82 -53.05
CA ILE A 636 -85.63 89.97 -52.29
C ILE A 636 -85.79 90.43 -50.83
N ALA A 637 -85.50 91.70 -50.54
CA ALA A 637 -85.88 92.36 -49.30
C ALA A 637 -87.10 93.25 -49.56
N ALA A 638 -88.30 92.67 -49.55
CA ALA A 638 -89.54 93.44 -49.44
C ALA A 638 -90.65 92.64 -48.75
N ASP A 639 -90.95 93.12 -47.54
CA ASP A 639 -92.24 93.16 -46.85
C ASP A 639 -92.94 91.86 -46.45
N GLU A 640 -92.97 91.60 -45.14
CA GLU A 640 -94.25 91.40 -44.46
C GLU A 640 -94.24 92.00 -43.05
N ASP A 641 -95.20 92.89 -42.83
CA ASP A 641 -95.51 93.63 -41.60
C ASP A 641 -96.15 92.74 -40.52
N GLU A 642 -95.94 93.19 -39.27
CA GLU A 642 -96.77 93.06 -38.05
C GLU A 642 -97.49 91.73 -37.73
N VAL A 643 -97.23 91.17 -36.54
CA VAL A 643 -98.24 90.98 -35.45
C VAL A 643 -97.50 90.71 -34.11
N LYS A 644 -97.72 91.56 -33.10
CA LYS A 644 -97.60 91.19 -31.67
C LYS A 644 -98.85 90.40 -31.24
N PRO A 645 -98.75 89.43 -30.32
CA PRO A 645 -99.31 89.71 -28.99
C PRO A 645 -98.59 89.05 -27.79
N GLU A 646 -98.80 89.72 -26.64
CA GLU A 646 -99.07 89.19 -25.28
C GLU A 646 -98.15 88.17 -24.57
N GLU A 647 -97.53 88.66 -23.49
CA GLU A 647 -97.58 88.13 -22.12
C GLU A 647 -97.92 86.65 -21.91
N ILE A 648 -96.97 85.88 -21.35
CA ILE A 648 -97.22 84.99 -20.20
C ILE A 648 -96.00 85.03 -19.27
N ALA A 649 -96.24 85.49 -18.05
CA ALA A 649 -95.39 85.30 -16.89
C ALA A 649 -95.50 83.85 -16.40
N ALA A 650 -94.38 83.27 -15.97
CA ALA A 650 -94.37 82.23 -14.96
C ALA A 650 -93.10 82.38 -14.13
N ASP A 651 -93.29 82.95 -12.93
CA ASP A 651 -92.49 82.61 -11.76
C ASP A 651 -92.35 81.10 -11.65
N GLU A 652 -91.18 80.61 -11.28
CA GLU A 652 -91.12 79.61 -10.22
C GLU A 652 -89.82 79.79 -9.43
N ASP A 653 -90.07 80.25 -8.20
CA ASP A 653 -89.18 80.26 -7.06
C ASP A 653 -88.66 78.87 -6.70
N GLU A 654 -87.68 78.90 -5.78
CA GLU A 654 -87.44 77.88 -4.76
C GLU A 654 -86.72 76.59 -5.21
N VAL A 655 -85.51 76.38 -4.67
CA VAL A 655 -85.27 75.50 -3.52
C VAL A 655 -83.75 75.24 -3.39
N LYS A 656 -83.11 75.81 -2.35
CA LYS A 656 -82.13 75.06 -1.54
C LYS A 656 -82.96 74.19 -0.58
N PRO A 657 -82.61 72.92 -0.34
CA PRO A 657 -81.69 72.59 0.75
C PRO A 657 -80.76 71.44 0.30
N GLU A 658 -79.91 70.79 1.06
CA GLU A 658 -79.84 70.53 2.49
C GLU A 658 -78.41 70.01 2.73
N GLU A 659 -77.72 70.57 3.72
CA GLU A 659 -76.67 69.84 4.40
C GLU A 659 -77.31 68.59 5.02
N VAL A 660 -76.77 67.41 4.70
CA VAL A 660 -76.94 66.21 5.52
C VAL A 660 -75.57 65.77 5.98
N ALA A 661 -75.32 66.02 7.25
CA ALA A 661 -74.36 65.29 8.05
C ALA A 661 -74.83 63.83 8.23
N ALA A 662 -73.91 62.87 8.17
CA ALA A 662 -73.82 61.78 9.15
C ALA A 662 -72.69 60.79 8.79
N ASP A 663 -71.86 60.59 9.81
CA ASP A 663 -71.28 59.32 10.27
C ASP A 663 -69.98 58.81 9.64
N GLU A 664 -68.92 59.10 10.41
CA GLU A 664 -68.06 58.11 11.07
C GLU A 664 -67.79 56.80 10.30
N GLU A 665 -66.58 56.68 9.76
CA GLU A 665 -65.81 55.46 10.01
C GLU A 665 -64.34 55.79 10.31
N VAL A 666 -63.99 55.57 11.57
CA VAL A 666 -62.64 55.61 12.11
C VAL A 666 -61.91 54.36 11.63
N ILE A 667 -61.01 54.48 10.66
CA ILE A 667 -59.97 53.46 10.44
C ILE A 667 -58.67 53.97 11.06
N LYS A 668 -58.37 53.39 12.22
CA LYS A 668 -57.08 53.52 12.91
C LYS A 668 -55.95 52.92 12.05
N PRO A 669 -54.72 53.43 12.18
CA PRO A 669 -53.56 52.93 11.44
C PRO A 669 -53.20 51.50 11.91
N LEU A 670 -53.06 50.60 10.94
CA LEU A 670 -52.46 49.28 11.13
C LEU A 670 -50.93 49.48 11.32
N VAL A 671 -50.53 49.61 12.57
CA VAL A 671 -49.13 49.42 13.00
C VAL A 671 -48.92 47.90 13.04
N ILE A 672 -48.14 47.38 12.10
CA ILE A 672 -47.57 46.04 12.23
C ILE A 672 -46.32 46.20 13.10
N GLU A 673 -46.46 45.87 14.38
CA GLU A 673 -45.32 45.58 15.25
C GLU A 673 -44.68 44.28 14.75
N GLN A 674 -43.41 44.39 14.37
CA GLN A 674 -42.55 43.24 14.14
C GLN A 674 -42.10 42.72 15.50
N GLU A 675 -42.74 41.66 15.99
CA GLU A 675 -42.22 40.88 17.12
C GLU A 675 -40.85 40.31 16.73
N VAL A 676 -39.82 40.79 17.42
CA VAL A 676 -38.52 40.14 17.48
C VAL A 676 -38.70 38.89 18.36
N ALA A 677 -38.79 37.73 17.74
CA ALA A 677 -38.65 36.45 18.42
C ALA A 677 -37.21 36.35 18.98
N ALA A 678 -37.06 36.65 20.27
CA ALA A 678 -35.89 36.27 21.03
C ALA A 678 -36.02 34.78 21.37
N ASP A 679 -35.34 33.93 20.61
CA ASP A 679 -35.19 32.51 20.90
C ASP A 679 -34.20 32.37 22.06
N SER A 680 -34.71 32.25 23.28
CA SER A 680 -33.90 31.96 24.46
C SER A 680 -33.62 30.46 24.52
N ALA A 681 -32.39 30.08 24.16
CA ALA A 681 -31.88 28.72 24.28
C ALA A 681 -31.92 28.24 25.75
N GLU A 682 -32.77 27.25 26.03
CA GLU A 682 -32.67 26.44 27.23
C GLU A 682 -31.41 25.56 27.15
N VAL A 683 -30.49 25.78 28.09
CA VAL A 683 -29.29 24.96 28.28
C VAL A 683 -29.69 23.60 28.84
N ASN A 684 -29.60 22.58 27.99
CA ASN A 684 -29.87 21.20 28.35
C ASN A 684 -28.78 20.68 29.31
N THR A 685 -29.17 20.33 30.53
CA THR A 685 -28.29 19.83 31.62
C THR A 685 -27.74 18.42 31.36
N ALA A 686 -28.06 17.80 30.21
CA ALA A 686 -27.54 16.50 29.79
C ALA A 686 -26.10 16.54 29.26
N ASP A 687 -25.64 17.66 28.67
CA ASP A 687 -24.31 17.72 28.02
C ASP A 687 -23.15 17.90 29.01
N ILE A 688 -23.39 18.52 30.16
CA ILE A 688 -22.36 18.74 31.19
C ILE A 688 -21.94 17.41 31.85
N ASN A 689 -22.88 16.47 32.00
CA ASN A 689 -22.59 15.15 32.56
C ASN A 689 -21.85 14.23 31.56
N ALA A 690 -22.10 14.38 30.26
CA ALA A 690 -21.39 13.62 29.22
C ALA A 690 -19.91 14.07 29.07
N ILE A 691 -19.64 15.37 29.23
CA ILE A 691 -18.28 15.92 29.21
C ILE A 691 -17.50 15.52 30.47
N ALA A 692 -18.15 15.52 31.65
CA ALA A 692 -17.53 15.10 32.90
C ALA A 692 -17.12 13.60 32.89
N ILE A 693 -17.95 12.72 32.30
CA ILE A 693 -17.65 11.29 32.18
C ILE A 693 -16.49 11.03 31.20
N ARG A 694 -16.43 11.76 30.07
CA ARG A 694 -15.32 11.64 29.10
C ARG A 694 -13.99 12.10 29.70
N LEU A 695 -14.00 13.16 30.52
CA LEU A 695 -12.79 13.65 31.20
C LEU A 695 -12.27 12.63 32.24
N LEU A 696 -13.18 11.95 32.95
CA LEU A 696 -12.83 10.93 33.94
C LEU A 696 -12.21 9.67 33.29
N CYS A 697 -12.70 9.26 32.12
CA CYS A 697 -12.14 8.14 31.35
C CYS A 697 -10.73 8.42 30.83
N VAL A 698 -10.45 9.65 30.38
CA VAL A 698 -9.10 10.06 29.92
C VAL A 698 -8.11 10.05 31.09
N LEU A 699 -8.52 10.48 32.28
CA LEU A 699 -7.66 10.45 33.47
C LEU A 699 -7.37 9.02 33.96
N MET A 700 -8.33 8.09 33.86
CA MET A 700 -8.10 6.68 34.18
C MET A 700 -7.17 5.98 33.17
N LEU A 701 -7.26 6.30 31.88
CA LEU A 701 -6.35 5.76 30.86
C LEU A 701 -4.91 6.28 31.04
N GLY A 702 -4.74 7.55 31.39
CA GLY A 702 -3.42 8.14 31.67
C GLY A 702 -2.71 7.50 32.87
N SER A 703 -3.46 7.14 33.92
CA SER A 703 -2.92 6.49 35.12
C SER A 703 -2.54 5.02 34.88
N ILE A 704 -3.26 4.30 34.02
CA ILE A 704 -2.89 2.94 33.57
C ILE A 704 -1.59 2.96 32.76
N LEU A 705 -1.41 3.94 31.88
CA LEU A 705 -0.17 4.10 31.10
C LEU A 705 1.05 4.37 31.99
N LEU A 706 0.86 5.16 33.05
CA LEU A 706 1.93 5.50 34.00
C LEU A 706 2.37 4.25 34.79
N VAL A 707 1.43 3.39 35.21
CA VAL A 707 1.72 2.12 35.88
C VAL A 707 2.43 1.14 34.95
N ALA A 708 2.01 1.03 33.68
CA ALA A 708 2.66 0.18 32.68
C ALA A 708 4.11 0.62 32.43
N THR A 709 4.37 1.93 32.40
CA THR A 709 5.72 2.50 32.21
C THR A 709 6.63 2.21 33.41
N VAL A 710 6.11 2.25 34.63
CA VAL A 710 6.86 1.89 35.85
C VAL A 710 7.19 0.40 35.90
N ILE A 711 6.27 -0.47 35.46
CA ILE A 711 6.49 -1.92 35.40
C ILE A 711 7.57 -2.26 34.35
N LEU A 712 7.53 -1.63 33.17
CA LEU A 712 8.53 -1.83 32.12
C LEU A 712 9.92 -1.34 32.52
N ASN A 713 10.02 -0.22 33.23
CA ASN A 713 11.31 0.28 33.72
C ASN A 713 11.91 -0.59 34.84
N ASN A 714 11.09 -1.23 35.67
CA ASN A 714 11.60 -2.17 36.68
C ASN A 714 12.09 -3.49 36.08
N LYS A 715 11.50 -3.96 34.97
CA LYS A 715 11.95 -5.16 34.26
C LYS A 715 13.30 -4.99 33.56
N LYS A 716 13.65 -3.75 33.19
CA LYS A 716 14.93 -3.41 32.54
C LYS A 716 16.11 -3.27 33.50
N LYS A 717 15.88 -3.34 34.82
CA LYS A 717 16.90 -3.32 35.87
C LYS A 717 17.25 -4.70 36.44
N SER A 718 16.56 -5.77 36.02
CA SER A 718 16.83 -7.15 36.46
C SER A 718 17.37 -8.07 35.35
N LEU A 719 17.84 -7.48 34.25
CA LEU A 719 18.64 -8.06 33.16
C LEU A 719 19.91 -7.23 33.07
#